data_AF-A0A7W0VFL3-F1
#
_entry.id   AF-A0A7W0VFL3-F1
#
_cell.length_a   1.000
_cell.length_b   1.000
_cell.length_c   1.000
_cell.angle_alpha   90.00
_cell.angle_beta   90.00
_cell.angle_gamma   90.00
#
_symmetry.space_group_name_H-M   'P 1'
#
loop_
_entity.id
_entity.type
_entity.pdbx_description
1 polymer ?
#
loop_
_entity_poly.entity_id
_entity_poly.type
_entity_poly.pdbx_seq_one_letter_code
_entity_poly.pdbx_strand_id
1 'polypeptide(L)'
;MTTAPSAPSAPPAPIATAIQIPDKFGFSLSKPGTGGITVLTLTGTLSEEFEGRKVAESIRTKKLIVDMRRVRRLASWGMSEWVDFLRITAECDLYLVECSTYAVSQINLVTGLLGHAKLVSYYASYRCPDCTQELETLFLIPRDRDRIRSLPNSARDCPNCGGRARLEEYPAAFFDTIADRAQFDLDDEVLAHLRATYKYEISPDLTRFRALRRVQKAYTYLRLSGSVSSMPGEVLTKAVEGTTLVDLEHITFDPAQVTAWQAFVTAAMPKVSSLQLASCPPGFLETAVRPEDLTSKLKVRSFAVLYDCATCNTTTPRMVDVAENLEQLVTGMAPKGRCDTCRTQLVASLTPGQITLMRALPARQRDPALDKFLVTMRELPPDKLENALALPIKQAARPAESVPAVPLVWGLLALLIAGLAVVGLVLWKDRNAPEVVETNPTTAAIPIVDPPQRPAFTRPEWIMSDVPSSAYCHDMINRLMCVGISSYRGTRDEAVAEAGDAALEELVAAVGLKIVNPFFQNTVIPGYSAARTKAFSALQAAELDRTSDAAGVAAYAAAGDVVRQGRKRVVDNLRASGGVAVPTQRSDWYWEEYAGEAGKKETLVFVRYDVSIDSVRTLVDKYATTTTVLGSTTAMTAFPALSWQQPDFTGGAYLTKVGKPFDDVGLAEQHLVLAIGDQPLKDAPAFARLVDAAKATRELTMTVKSGDAPARQVSVRLPRR
;
A
#
# COMPACT_ATOMS: atom_id res chain seq x y z
N MET A 1 -3.90 -42.67 12.81
CA MET A 1 -4.50 -41.43 12.30
C MET A 1 -4.22 -40.33 13.31
N THR A 2 -3.13 -39.62 13.09
CA THR A 2 -2.55 -38.59 13.96
C THR A 2 -3.21 -37.24 13.69
N THR A 3 -3.93 -36.70 14.67
CA THR A 3 -4.43 -35.33 14.66
C THR A 3 -3.31 -34.37 15.07
N ALA A 4 -2.97 -33.44 14.19
CA ALA A 4 -1.99 -32.39 14.46
C ALA A 4 -2.48 -31.45 15.58
N PRO A 5 -1.60 -30.99 16.49
CA PRO A 5 -1.98 -30.02 17.51
C PRO A 5 -2.11 -28.63 16.89
N SER A 6 -3.27 -28.00 17.11
CA SER A 6 -3.60 -26.63 16.73
C SER A 6 -2.67 -25.62 17.41
N ALA A 7 -2.07 -24.73 16.63
CA ALA A 7 -1.28 -23.61 17.12
C ALA A 7 -2.10 -22.72 18.08
N PRO A 8 -1.47 -22.09 19.10
CA PRO A 8 -2.17 -21.17 20.00
C PRO A 8 -2.74 -19.99 19.20
N SER A 9 -4.04 -19.77 19.31
CA SER A 9 -4.73 -18.67 18.66
C SER A 9 -4.24 -17.33 19.22
N ALA A 10 -3.68 -16.49 18.35
CA ALA A 10 -3.43 -15.08 18.65
C ALA A 10 -4.73 -14.40 19.13
N PRO A 11 -4.63 -13.36 20.00
CA PRO A 11 -5.81 -12.67 20.52
C PRO A 11 -6.70 -12.13 19.39
N PRO A 12 -8.03 -12.08 19.60
CA PRO A 12 -8.95 -11.52 18.62
C PRO A 12 -8.56 -10.06 18.37
N ALA A 13 -8.48 -9.69 17.09
CA ALA A 13 -8.21 -8.31 16.72
C ALA A 13 -9.39 -7.42 17.18
N PRO A 14 -9.12 -6.17 17.59
CA PRO A 14 -10.14 -5.31 18.15
C PRO A 14 -11.28 -5.09 17.15
N ILE A 15 -12.51 -5.25 17.64
CA ILE A 15 -13.74 -4.97 16.89
C ILE A 15 -13.97 -3.46 16.97
N ALA A 16 -13.99 -2.78 15.82
CA ALA A 16 -14.27 -1.34 15.77
C ALA A 16 -15.75 -1.09 15.47
N THR A 17 -16.36 -0.17 16.23
CA THR A 17 -17.71 0.36 15.93
C THR A 17 -17.65 1.22 14.67
N ALA A 18 -18.70 1.15 13.83
CA ALA A 18 -18.84 2.00 12.64
C ALA A 18 -18.68 3.48 13.02
N ILE A 19 -17.69 4.15 12.40
CA ILE A 19 -17.39 5.56 12.64
C ILE A 19 -18.22 6.39 11.66
N GLN A 20 -18.91 7.42 12.12
CA GLN A 20 -19.49 8.42 11.20
C GLN A 20 -18.37 9.17 10.49
N ILE A 21 -18.29 8.99 9.17
CA ILE A 21 -17.32 9.67 8.32
C ILE A 21 -18.02 10.83 7.62
N PRO A 22 -17.53 12.08 7.79
CA PRO A 22 -18.10 13.23 7.08
C PRO A 22 -17.89 13.10 5.57
N ASP A 23 -18.81 13.63 4.76
CA ASP A 23 -18.69 13.58 3.30
C ASP A 23 -17.61 14.51 2.75
N LYS A 24 -17.48 15.69 3.36
CA LYS A 24 -16.54 16.73 2.95
C LYS A 24 -15.10 16.33 3.23
N PHE A 25 -14.19 16.68 2.33
CA PHE A 25 -12.77 16.47 2.55
C PHE A 25 -12.27 17.30 3.75
N GLY A 26 -11.40 16.70 4.54
CA GLY A 26 -10.63 17.41 5.54
C GLY A 26 -9.30 16.71 5.79
N PHE A 27 -8.29 17.47 6.17
CA PHE A 27 -7.03 16.92 6.63
C PHE A 27 -6.50 17.69 7.83
N SER A 28 -5.64 17.03 8.60
CA SER A 28 -4.85 17.68 9.64
C SER A 28 -3.42 17.17 9.60
N LEU A 29 -2.48 18.07 9.88
CA LEU A 29 -1.06 17.76 10.03
C LEU A 29 -0.68 17.95 11.49
N SER A 30 -0.10 16.91 12.09
CA SER A 30 0.49 17.05 13.42
C SER A 30 1.78 17.88 13.33
N LYS A 31 2.04 18.69 14.36
CA LYS A 31 3.37 19.32 14.52
C LYS A 31 4.39 18.21 14.75
N PRO A 32 5.57 18.26 14.11
CA PRO A 32 6.63 17.29 14.35
C PRO A 32 6.94 17.22 15.85
N GLY A 33 6.75 16.05 16.46
CA GLY A 33 7.12 15.81 17.85
C GLY A 33 8.63 15.62 18.00
N THR A 34 9.06 15.22 19.20
CA THR A 34 10.47 15.00 19.57
C THR A 34 11.23 13.98 18.70
N GLY A 35 10.53 13.20 17.87
CA GLY A 35 11.09 12.20 16.95
C GLY A 35 11.00 12.55 15.46
N GLY A 36 10.76 13.81 15.08
CA GLY A 36 10.82 14.21 13.67
C GLY A 36 9.86 13.47 12.73
N ILE A 37 8.74 12.97 13.23
CA ILE A 37 7.66 12.33 12.47
C ILE A 37 6.53 13.33 12.27
N THR A 38 6.03 13.44 11.05
CA THR A 38 4.77 14.13 10.74
C THR A 38 3.67 13.10 10.55
N VAL A 39 2.51 13.33 11.18
CA VAL A 39 1.30 12.53 10.98
C VAL A 39 0.32 13.37 10.18
N LEU A 40 -0.10 12.84 9.03
CA LEU A 40 -1.16 13.39 8.19
C LEU A 40 -2.41 12.55 8.41
N THR A 41 -3.47 13.14 8.95
CA THR A 41 -4.77 12.48 9.05
C THR A 41 -5.67 12.95 7.93
N LEU A 42 -6.15 12.00 7.13
CA LEU A 42 -7.08 12.26 6.03
C LEU A 42 -8.49 11.85 6.42
N THR A 43 -9.46 12.70 6.08
CA THR A 43 -10.87 12.50 6.43
C THR A 43 -11.78 12.83 5.25
N GLY A 44 -12.88 12.10 5.14
CA GLY A 44 -13.92 12.27 4.14
C GLY A 44 -13.55 11.76 2.75
N THR A 45 -14.09 12.42 1.73
CA THR A 45 -13.82 12.10 0.33
C THR A 45 -12.61 12.87 -0.16
N LEU A 46 -11.55 12.21 -0.63
CA LEU A 46 -10.47 12.88 -1.34
C LEU A 46 -11.01 13.34 -2.70
N SER A 47 -11.49 14.58 -2.74
CA SER A 47 -12.12 15.25 -3.88
C SER A 47 -11.17 16.31 -4.47
N GLU A 48 -11.72 17.25 -5.22
CA GLU A 48 -11.06 18.46 -5.73
C GLU A 48 -10.54 19.38 -4.63
N GLU A 49 -11.09 19.26 -3.41
CA GLU A 49 -10.67 20.01 -2.23
C GLU A 49 -9.33 19.50 -1.67
N PHE A 50 -8.87 18.32 -2.10
CA PHE A 50 -7.59 17.76 -1.68
C PHE A 50 -6.44 18.34 -2.52
N GLU A 51 -5.75 19.33 -1.96
CA GLU A 51 -4.55 19.92 -2.57
C GLU A 51 -3.28 19.12 -2.20
N GLY A 52 -3.22 17.85 -2.62
CA GLY A 52 -2.16 16.90 -2.29
C GLY A 52 -0.75 17.44 -2.54
N ARG A 53 -0.55 18.22 -3.61
CA ARG A 53 0.72 18.90 -3.86
C ARG A 53 1.13 19.88 -2.75
N LYS A 54 0.23 20.76 -2.34
CA LYS A 54 0.49 21.75 -1.28
C LYS A 54 0.69 21.07 0.07
N VAL A 55 -0.09 20.02 0.34
CA VAL A 55 0.08 19.21 1.55
C VAL A 55 1.48 18.58 1.56
N ALA A 56 1.90 17.94 0.47
CA ALA A 56 3.24 17.37 0.35
C ALA A 56 4.35 18.42 0.54
N GLU A 57 4.22 19.58 -0.11
CA GLU A 57 5.16 20.71 -0.01
C GLU A 57 5.18 21.35 1.38
N SER A 58 4.23 21.05 2.27
CA SER A 58 4.23 21.51 3.66
C SER A 58 4.98 20.56 4.61
N ILE A 59 5.29 19.34 4.16
CA ILE A 59 5.99 18.33 4.95
C ILE A 59 7.48 18.70 5.01
N ARG A 60 8.03 18.74 6.22
CA ARG A 60 9.44 19.11 6.48
C ARG A 60 10.26 17.96 7.06
N THR A 61 9.60 16.84 7.37
CA THR A 61 10.20 15.67 8.00
C THR A 61 10.51 14.60 6.97
N LYS A 62 11.49 13.74 7.27
CA LYS A 62 11.79 12.56 6.45
C LYS A 62 10.86 11.38 6.74
N LYS A 63 10.14 11.38 7.85
CA LYS A 63 9.24 10.31 8.27
C LYS A 63 7.81 10.83 8.29
N LEU A 64 6.94 10.12 7.57
CA LEU A 64 5.56 10.52 7.35
C LEU A 64 4.62 9.34 7.59
N ILE A 65 3.67 9.53 8.51
CA ILE A 65 2.59 8.57 8.74
C ILE A 65 1.32 9.18 8.18
N VAL A 66 0.61 8.46 7.32
CA VAL A 66 -0.69 8.88 6.78
C VAL A 66 -1.78 7.99 7.34
N ASP A 67 -2.65 8.57 8.15
CA ASP A 67 -3.82 7.92 8.72
C ASP A 67 -4.99 8.04 7.73
N MET A 68 -5.48 6.88 7.29
CA MET A 68 -6.55 6.78 6.30
C MET A 68 -7.85 6.19 6.89
N ARG A 69 -8.02 6.16 8.22
CA ARG A 69 -9.21 5.57 8.87
C ARG A 69 -10.50 6.15 8.36
N ARG A 70 -10.51 7.47 8.21
CA ARG A 70 -11.70 8.25 7.90
C ARG A 70 -11.76 8.62 6.42
N VAL A 71 -10.98 7.95 5.57
CA VAL A 71 -11.09 8.08 4.11
C VAL A 71 -12.28 7.25 3.66
N ARG A 72 -13.33 7.93 3.21
CA ARG A 72 -14.56 7.30 2.71
C ARG A 72 -14.44 6.93 1.24
N ARG A 73 -13.80 7.82 0.46
CA ARG A 73 -13.77 7.73 -0.99
C ARG A 73 -12.54 8.45 -1.56
N LEU A 74 -12.01 7.94 -2.67
CA LEU A 74 -11.01 8.61 -3.50
C LEU A 74 -11.70 8.95 -4.83
N ALA A 75 -11.99 10.22 -5.06
CA ALA A 75 -12.45 10.66 -6.37
C ALA A 75 -11.26 10.70 -7.35
N SER A 76 -11.52 10.70 -8.65
CA SER A 76 -10.47 10.73 -9.68
C SER A 76 -9.46 11.88 -9.50
N TRP A 77 -9.91 13.03 -8.97
CA TRP A 77 -9.04 14.18 -8.66
C TRP A 77 -8.14 13.86 -7.49
N GLY A 78 -8.77 13.41 -6.39
CA GLY A 78 -8.06 13.00 -5.19
C GLY A 78 -7.05 11.90 -5.47
N MET A 79 -7.30 11.01 -6.43
CA MET A 79 -6.32 10.02 -6.90
C MET A 79 -5.11 10.67 -7.58
N SER A 80 -5.34 11.65 -8.47
CA SER A 80 -4.26 12.36 -9.17
C SER A 80 -3.42 13.19 -8.20
N GLU A 81 -4.06 13.95 -7.33
CA GLU A 81 -3.39 14.72 -6.27
C GLU A 81 -2.68 13.82 -5.26
N TRP A 82 -3.22 12.62 -5.00
CA TRP A 82 -2.55 11.61 -4.19
C TRP A 82 -1.29 11.06 -4.87
N VAL A 83 -1.34 10.78 -6.17
CA VAL A 83 -0.15 10.37 -6.94
C VAL A 83 0.91 11.48 -6.95
N ASP A 84 0.49 12.74 -7.08
CA ASP A 84 1.38 13.90 -6.99
C ASP A 84 1.98 14.05 -5.59
N PHE A 85 1.16 13.87 -4.54
CA PHE A 85 1.62 13.81 -3.16
C PHE A 85 2.68 12.72 -2.95
N LEU A 86 2.45 11.51 -3.47
CA LEU A 86 3.43 10.42 -3.43
C LEU A 86 4.71 10.80 -4.17
N ARG A 87 4.61 11.39 -5.37
CA ARG A 87 5.78 11.81 -6.14
C ARG A 87 6.64 12.85 -5.40
N ILE A 88 6.02 13.83 -4.74
CA ILE A 88 6.74 14.90 -4.02
C ILE A 88 7.33 14.38 -2.71
N THR A 89 6.66 13.42 -2.07
CA THR A 89 7.14 12.78 -0.83
C THR A 89 8.03 11.56 -1.08
N ALA A 90 8.56 11.36 -2.28
CA ALA A 90 9.39 10.21 -2.64
C ALA A 90 10.62 10.01 -1.73
N GLU A 91 11.19 11.11 -1.22
CA GLU A 91 12.35 11.09 -0.30
C GLU A 91 11.94 10.85 1.18
N CYS A 92 10.64 10.74 1.46
CA CYS A 92 10.13 10.45 2.79
C CYS A 92 9.90 8.94 2.96
N ASP A 93 10.24 8.42 4.14
CA ASP A 93 9.72 7.15 4.62
C ASP A 93 8.23 7.31 4.95
N LEU A 94 7.37 6.91 4.01
CA LEU A 94 5.93 7.07 4.07
C LEU A 94 5.24 5.77 4.51
N TYR A 95 4.43 5.84 5.57
CA TYR A 95 3.70 4.72 6.15
C TYR A 95 2.18 4.98 6.13
N LEU A 96 1.40 4.10 5.52
CA LEU A 96 -0.06 4.16 5.56
C LEU A 96 -0.58 3.34 6.74
N VAL A 97 -1.38 3.97 7.60
CA VAL A 97 -1.96 3.36 8.80
C VAL A 97 -3.47 3.52 8.82
N GLU A 98 -4.13 2.62 9.55
CA GLU A 98 -5.56 2.60 9.78
C GLU A 98 -6.38 2.60 8.48
N CYS A 99 -5.85 2.04 7.39
CA CYS A 99 -6.51 2.18 6.09
C CYS A 99 -7.91 1.57 6.08
N SER A 100 -8.90 2.37 5.69
CA SER A 100 -10.26 1.89 5.51
C SER A 100 -10.33 0.77 4.46
N THR A 101 -11.36 -0.07 4.57
CA THR A 101 -11.72 -1.11 3.60
C THR A 101 -11.76 -0.56 2.18
N TYR A 102 -12.32 0.64 2.02
CA TYR A 102 -12.35 1.36 0.75
C TYR A 102 -10.97 1.80 0.26
N ALA A 103 -10.17 2.44 1.12
CA ALA A 103 -8.84 2.93 0.76
C ALA A 103 -7.94 1.78 0.27
N VAL A 104 -7.93 0.65 0.96
CA VAL A 104 -7.15 -0.52 0.54
C VAL A 104 -7.67 -1.13 -0.76
N SER A 105 -8.99 -1.15 -0.96
CA SER A 105 -9.59 -1.58 -2.23
C SER A 105 -9.05 -0.76 -3.41
N GLN A 106 -9.08 0.57 -3.30
CA GLN A 106 -8.57 1.45 -4.36
C GLN A 106 -7.07 1.30 -4.58
N ILE A 107 -6.28 1.22 -3.51
CA ILE A 107 -4.83 1.02 -3.57
C ILE A 107 -4.47 -0.28 -4.32
N ASN A 108 -5.30 -1.32 -4.21
CA ASN A 108 -5.10 -2.59 -4.91
C ASN A 108 -5.64 -2.58 -6.35
N LEU A 109 -6.73 -1.87 -6.62
CA LEU A 109 -7.36 -1.83 -7.94
C LEU A 109 -6.63 -0.90 -8.92
N VAL A 110 -6.07 0.21 -8.44
CA VAL A 110 -5.46 1.23 -9.30
C VAL A 110 -3.95 1.24 -9.13
N THR A 111 -3.25 0.87 -10.20
CA THR A 111 -1.79 0.87 -10.25
C THR A 111 -1.22 2.23 -9.88
N GLY A 112 -0.24 2.23 -8.96
CA GLY A 112 0.47 3.44 -8.54
C GLY A 112 -0.16 4.18 -7.36
N LEU A 113 -1.39 3.85 -6.93
CA LEU A 113 -1.98 4.49 -5.73
C LEU A 113 -1.28 4.11 -4.42
N LEU A 114 -0.52 3.01 -4.39
CA LEU A 114 0.40 2.74 -3.28
C LEU A 114 1.70 3.55 -3.40
N GLY A 115 2.20 3.75 -4.62
CA GLY A 115 3.53 4.33 -4.86
C GLY A 115 4.63 3.65 -4.05
N HIS A 116 5.47 4.45 -3.40
CA HIS A 116 6.53 4.03 -2.48
C HIS A 116 6.06 3.85 -1.02
N ALA A 117 4.77 4.05 -0.75
CA ALA A 117 4.20 3.98 0.59
C ALA A 117 4.22 2.54 1.14
N LYS A 118 4.51 2.42 2.44
CA LYS A 118 4.47 1.15 3.17
C LYS A 118 3.10 0.99 3.82
N LEU A 119 2.30 0.02 3.37
CA LEU A 119 1.00 -0.28 4.00
C LEU A 119 1.23 -1.02 5.32
N VAL A 120 0.98 -0.36 6.45
CA VAL A 120 1.24 -0.91 7.80
C VAL A 120 0.01 -1.62 8.36
N SER A 121 -1.18 -1.03 8.21
CA SER A 121 -2.40 -1.57 8.78
C SER A 121 -3.63 -1.22 7.95
N TYR A 122 -4.63 -2.10 8.00
CA TYR A 122 -5.89 -1.92 7.30
C TYR A 122 -7.05 -2.63 7.98
N TYR A 123 -8.26 -2.17 7.68
CA TYR A 123 -9.50 -2.80 8.11
C TYR A 123 -10.05 -3.77 7.06
N ALA A 124 -10.51 -4.93 7.52
CA ALA A 124 -11.32 -5.84 6.73
C ALA A 124 -12.76 -5.86 7.28
N SER A 125 -13.75 -5.74 6.39
CA SER A 125 -15.17 -5.78 6.71
C SER A 125 -15.65 -7.22 6.83
N TYR A 126 -16.48 -7.48 7.83
CA TYR A 126 -17.21 -8.73 8.00
C TYR A 126 -18.70 -8.40 8.15
N ARG A 127 -19.55 -9.23 7.56
CA ARG A 127 -21.00 -9.14 7.67
C ARG A 127 -21.58 -10.41 8.28
N CYS A 128 -22.41 -10.25 9.31
CA CYS A 128 -23.15 -11.35 9.90
C CYS A 128 -24.35 -11.73 9.01
N PRO A 129 -24.45 -12.96 8.50
CA PRO A 129 -25.61 -13.37 7.72
C PRO A 129 -26.89 -13.45 8.57
N ASP A 130 -26.76 -13.67 9.88
CA ASP A 130 -27.90 -13.91 10.77
C ASP A 130 -28.59 -12.61 11.23
N CYS A 131 -27.80 -11.58 11.57
CA CYS A 131 -28.34 -10.30 12.04
C CYS A 131 -27.98 -9.10 11.16
N THR A 132 -27.32 -9.33 10.02
CA THR A 132 -26.87 -8.32 9.04
C THR A 132 -25.88 -7.27 9.57
N GLN A 133 -25.48 -7.36 10.84
CA GLN A 133 -24.53 -6.45 11.45
C GLN A 133 -23.17 -6.53 10.77
N GLU A 134 -22.64 -5.38 10.41
CA GLU A 134 -21.28 -5.20 9.94
C GLU A 134 -20.32 -4.98 11.11
N LEU A 135 -19.13 -5.54 10.98
CA LEU A 135 -18.03 -5.39 11.91
C LEU A 135 -16.71 -5.30 11.16
N GLU A 136 -15.85 -4.40 11.59
CA GLU A 136 -14.52 -4.24 11.00
C GLU A 136 -13.46 -4.80 11.92
N THR A 137 -12.44 -5.42 11.32
CA THR A 137 -11.28 -5.97 12.03
C THR A 137 -10.00 -5.31 11.50
N LEU A 138 -9.20 -4.75 12.40
CA LEU A 138 -7.89 -4.20 12.06
C LEU A 138 -6.85 -5.32 11.92
N PHE A 139 -6.11 -5.31 10.81
CA PHE A 139 -4.95 -6.16 10.56
C PHE A 139 -3.68 -5.32 10.51
N LEU A 140 -2.64 -5.81 11.18
CA LEU A 140 -1.31 -5.20 11.17
C LEU A 140 -0.41 -6.06 10.27
N ILE A 141 -0.06 -5.56 9.09
CA ILE A 141 0.67 -6.35 8.09
C ILE A 141 1.99 -6.93 8.63
N PRO A 142 2.83 -6.20 9.38
CA PRO A 142 4.07 -6.76 9.93
C PRO A 142 3.86 -7.94 10.91
N ARG A 143 2.68 -8.04 11.55
CA ARG A 143 2.35 -9.09 12.52
C ARG A 143 1.51 -10.22 11.91
N ASP A 144 0.53 -9.87 11.08
CA ASP A 144 -0.60 -10.73 10.74
C ASP A 144 -0.47 -11.41 9.37
N ARG A 145 0.69 -11.39 8.70
CA ARG A 145 0.84 -11.89 7.31
C ARG A 145 0.26 -13.29 7.06
N ASP A 146 0.63 -14.27 7.89
CA ASP A 146 0.15 -15.64 7.71
C ASP A 146 -1.36 -15.75 7.97
N ARG A 147 -1.86 -14.97 8.94
CA ARG A 147 -3.29 -14.86 9.20
C ARG A 147 -4.00 -14.22 8.01
N ILE A 148 -3.41 -13.20 7.37
CA ILE A 148 -3.94 -12.52 6.18
C ILE A 148 -4.08 -13.50 5.01
N ARG A 149 -3.09 -14.35 4.74
CA ARG A 149 -3.18 -15.41 3.71
C ARG A 149 -4.35 -16.37 3.94
N SER A 150 -4.66 -16.64 5.20
CA SER A 150 -5.78 -17.52 5.57
C SER A 150 -7.15 -16.82 5.66
N LEU A 151 -7.22 -15.49 5.49
CA LEU A 151 -8.45 -14.70 5.69
C LEU A 151 -9.65 -15.10 4.83
N PRO A 152 -9.50 -15.47 3.54
CA PRO A 152 -10.64 -15.81 2.69
C PRO A 152 -11.54 -16.92 3.27
N ASN A 153 -10.98 -17.79 4.12
CA ASN A 153 -11.70 -18.90 4.75
C ASN A 153 -12.06 -18.66 6.22
N SER A 154 -11.87 -17.42 6.71
CA SER A 154 -12.06 -17.08 8.13
C SER A 154 -13.48 -16.57 8.42
N ALA A 155 -14.03 -16.99 9.55
CA ALA A 155 -15.28 -16.44 10.09
C ALA A 155 -15.09 -16.03 11.56
N ARG A 156 -15.86 -15.03 11.98
CA ARG A 156 -15.81 -14.41 13.32
C ARG A 156 -17.14 -14.57 14.02
N ASP A 157 -17.10 -14.62 15.35
CA ASP A 157 -18.32 -14.60 16.14
C ASP A 157 -18.87 -13.17 16.16
N CYS A 158 -20.15 -13.02 15.83
CA CYS A 158 -20.83 -11.75 15.82
C CYS A 158 -21.06 -11.28 17.26
N PRO A 159 -20.60 -10.07 17.65
CA PRO A 159 -20.79 -9.58 19.01
C PRO A 159 -22.25 -9.26 19.33
N ASN A 160 -23.10 -9.10 18.31
CA ASN A 160 -24.51 -8.73 18.47
C ASN A 160 -25.41 -9.96 18.72
N CYS A 161 -25.28 -11.01 17.92
CA CYS A 161 -26.18 -12.18 17.98
C CYS A 161 -25.48 -13.52 18.28
N GLY A 162 -24.14 -13.55 18.34
CA GLY A 162 -23.36 -14.79 18.46
C GLY A 162 -23.26 -15.62 17.16
N GLY A 163 -23.87 -15.17 16.07
CA GLY A 163 -23.81 -15.80 14.75
C GLY A 163 -22.42 -15.74 14.09
N ARG A 164 -22.23 -16.42 12.95
CA ARG A 164 -20.91 -16.50 12.27
C ARG A 164 -20.78 -15.44 11.19
N ALA A 165 -20.19 -14.30 11.54
CA ALA A 165 -19.86 -13.24 10.60
C ALA A 165 -18.78 -13.69 9.61
N ARG A 166 -19.05 -13.43 8.34
CA ARG A 166 -18.17 -13.79 7.22
C ARG A 166 -17.55 -12.53 6.65
N LEU A 167 -16.34 -12.67 6.13
CA LEU A 167 -15.65 -11.58 5.46
C LEU A 167 -16.52 -11.07 4.30
N GLU A 168 -16.67 -9.76 4.20
CA GLU A 168 -17.29 -9.14 3.03
C GLU A 168 -16.35 -9.32 1.83
N GLU A 169 -16.88 -9.82 0.70
CA GLU A 169 -16.05 -10.43 -0.35
C GLU A 169 -15.05 -9.46 -0.98
N TYR A 170 -13.77 -9.78 -0.84
CA TYR A 170 -12.70 -9.38 -1.75
C TYR A 170 -12.20 -10.65 -2.46
N PRO A 171 -11.70 -10.58 -3.71
CA PRO A 171 -11.09 -11.75 -4.37
C PRO A 171 -10.00 -12.36 -3.48
N ALA A 172 -9.86 -13.69 -3.40
CA ALA A 172 -8.79 -14.30 -2.60
C ALA A 172 -7.40 -13.72 -2.95
N ALA A 173 -7.19 -13.44 -4.24
CA ALA A 173 -6.01 -12.77 -4.77
C ALA A 173 -5.72 -11.39 -4.14
N PHE A 174 -6.73 -10.67 -3.63
CA PHE A 174 -6.55 -9.41 -2.88
C PHE A 174 -5.70 -9.65 -1.62
N PHE A 175 -6.02 -10.69 -0.86
CA PHE A 175 -5.30 -11.00 0.38
C PHE A 175 -3.94 -11.61 0.10
N ASP A 176 -3.81 -12.42 -0.96
CA ASP A 176 -2.51 -12.90 -1.44
C ASP A 176 -1.62 -11.72 -1.85
N THR A 177 -2.16 -10.77 -2.61
CA THR A 177 -1.44 -9.55 -3.02
C THR A 177 -0.98 -8.73 -1.83
N ILE A 178 -1.81 -8.56 -0.79
CA ILE A 178 -1.40 -7.84 0.43
C ILE A 178 -0.33 -8.62 1.20
N ALA A 179 -0.49 -9.93 1.36
CA ALA A 179 0.42 -10.76 2.13
C ALA A 179 1.78 -10.97 1.45
N ASP A 180 1.82 -10.97 0.12
CA ASP A 180 3.02 -11.21 -0.69
C ASP A 180 3.78 -9.92 -1.04
N ARG A 181 3.25 -8.74 -0.67
CA ARG A 181 4.01 -7.48 -0.74
C ARG A 181 5.36 -7.62 -0.05
N ALA A 182 6.39 -6.98 -0.61
CA ALA A 182 7.72 -6.98 -0.01
C ALA A 182 7.65 -6.62 1.49
N GLN A 183 8.41 -7.34 2.31
CA GLN A 183 8.59 -6.93 3.71
C GLN A 183 9.29 -5.57 3.73
N PHE A 184 8.86 -4.73 4.67
CA PHE A 184 9.43 -3.41 4.85
C PHE A 184 9.72 -3.19 6.32
N ASP A 185 10.78 -2.44 6.57
CA ASP A 185 11.23 -2.15 7.92
C ASP A 185 10.47 -0.95 8.52
N LEU A 186 10.09 -1.08 9.78
CA LEU A 186 9.58 0.02 10.60
C LEU A 186 10.74 0.59 11.41
N ASP A 187 11.11 1.84 11.12
CA ASP A 187 12.08 2.59 11.90
C ASP A 187 11.70 2.63 13.40
N ASP A 188 12.68 2.64 14.31
CA ASP A 188 12.44 2.58 15.76
C ASP A 188 11.54 3.72 16.28
N GLU A 189 11.72 4.93 15.75
CA GLU A 189 10.92 6.09 16.14
C GLU A 189 9.48 5.93 15.63
N VAL A 190 9.31 5.39 14.42
CA VAL A 190 7.99 5.07 13.84
C VAL A 190 7.33 3.97 14.64
N LEU A 191 8.04 2.88 14.95
CA LEU A 191 7.52 1.77 15.76
C LEU A 191 7.11 2.23 17.16
N ALA A 192 7.94 3.05 17.82
CA ALA A 192 7.61 3.66 19.11
C ALA A 192 6.36 4.54 19.01
N HIS A 193 6.25 5.36 17.95
CA HIS A 193 5.08 6.17 17.70
C HIS A 193 3.82 5.32 17.48
N LEU A 194 3.88 4.28 16.65
CA LEU A 194 2.75 3.39 16.39
C LEU A 194 2.26 2.67 17.66
N ARG A 195 3.18 2.24 18.53
CA ARG A 195 2.85 1.66 19.83
C ARG A 195 2.23 2.69 20.79
N ALA A 196 2.78 3.90 20.84
CA ALA A 196 2.32 4.93 21.76
C ALA A 196 0.95 5.50 21.38
N THR A 197 0.78 5.86 20.10
CA THR A 197 -0.40 6.54 19.55
C THR A 197 -1.51 5.55 19.20
N TYR A 198 -1.19 4.53 18.40
CA TYR A 198 -2.17 3.59 17.84
C TYR A 198 -2.32 2.29 18.64
N LYS A 199 -1.51 2.11 19.69
CA LYS A 199 -1.48 0.90 20.54
C LYS A 199 -1.21 -0.38 19.75
N TYR A 200 -0.42 -0.27 18.67
CA TYR A 200 -0.07 -1.42 17.84
C TYR A 200 0.84 -2.40 18.56
N GLU A 201 0.44 -3.66 18.62
CA GLU A 201 1.24 -4.77 19.14
C GLU A 201 2.16 -5.35 18.07
N ILE A 202 3.06 -4.52 17.54
CA ILE A 202 4.03 -4.92 16.50
C ILE A 202 5.41 -5.06 17.15
N SER A 203 6.12 -6.16 16.87
CA SER A 203 7.51 -6.37 17.27
C SER A 203 8.48 -5.72 16.27
N PRO A 204 9.70 -5.31 16.69
CA PRO A 204 10.70 -4.81 15.76
C PRO A 204 11.06 -5.90 14.74
N ASP A 205 11.31 -5.51 13.49
CA ASP A 205 11.82 -6.44 12.49
C ASP A 205 13.23 -6.90 12.89
N LEU A 206 13.35 -8.19 13.22
CA LEU A 206 14.62 -8.79 13.67
C LEU A 206 15.51 -9.24 12.50
N THR A 207 15.15 -8.93 11.24
CA THR A 207 16.02 -9.18 10.09
C THR A 207 17.10 -8.10 9.94
N ARG A 208 16.80 -6.85 10.34
CA ARG A 208 17.75 -5.73 10.35
C ARG A 208 18.45 -5.64 11.70
N PHE A 209 19.78 -5.60 11.67
CA PHE A 209 20.56 -5.38 12.88
C PHE A 209 20.43 -3.92 13.37
N ARG A 210 20.14 -3.75 14.66
CA ARG A 210 20.02 -2.45 15.34
C ARG A 210 20.89 -2.43 16.59
N ALA A 211 21.36 -1.24 16.93
CA ALA A 211 22.19 -1.02 18.11
C ALA A 211 21.88 0.33 18.75
N LEU A 212 21.28 0.27 19.93
CA LEU A 212 20.94 1.43 20.74
C LEU A 212 21.89 1.52 21.93
N ARG A 213 22.44 2.70 22.18
CA ARG A 213 23.47 2.95 23.18
C ARG A 213 23.03 4.01 24.18
N ARG A 214 23.43 3.85 25.44
CA ARG A 214 23.43 4.93 26.43
C ARG A 214 24.68 4.85 27.28
N VAL A 215 25.33 6.00 27.48
CA VAL A 215 26.49 6.11 28.37
C VAL A 215 26.08 6.88 29.62
N GLN A 216 26.44 6.35 30.79
CA GLN A 216 26.28 7.05 32.06
C GLN A 216 27.47 6.76 32.97
N LYS A 217 28.25 7.79 33.29
CA LYS A 217 29.48 7.68 34.09
C LYS A 217 30.44 6.65 33.48
N ALA A 218 30.72 5.54 34.19
CA ALA A 218 31.62 4.48 33.74
C ALA A 218 30.90 3.30 33.07
N TYR A 219 29.58 3.39 32.91
CA TYR A 219 28.75 2.32 32.36
C TYR A 219 28.20 2.67 30.98
N THR A 220 28.32 1.72 30.07
CA THR A 220 27.71 1.78 28.74
C THR A 220 26.65 0.70 28.64
N TYR A 221 25.43 1.06 28.27
CA TYR A 221 24.38 0.11 27.92
C TYR A 221 24.26 0.05 26.41
N LEU A 222 24.37 -1.15 25.84
CA LEU A 222 24.28 -1.43 24.42
C LEU A 222 23.18 -2.48 24.21
N ARG A 223 22.00 -2.04 23.76
CA ARG A 223 20.88 -2.91 23.41
C ARG A 223 21.00 -3.27 21.93
N LEU A 224 21.16 -4.56 21.65
CA LEU A 224 21.24 -5.09 20.29
C LEU A 224 19.94 -5.81 19.93
N SER A 225 19.52 -5.66 18.67
CA SER A 225 18.41 -6.43 18.13
C SER A 225 18.63 -6.76 16.66
N GLY A 226 17.99 -7.83 16.21
CA GLY A 226 18.09 -8.32 14.84
C GLY A 226 19.19 -9.34 14.60
N SER A 227 19.50 -9.61 13.33
CA SER A 227 20.38 -10.73 12.95
C SER A 227 21.86 -10.45 13.22
N VAL A 228 22.50 -11.32 14.00
CA VAL A 228 23.96 -11.27 14.25
C VAL A 228 24.76 -11.33 12.95
N SER A 229 24.28 -12.05 11.93
CA SER A 229 25.01 -12.20 10.67
C SER A 229 25.16 -10.89 9.90
N SER A 230 24.24 -9.93 10.08
CA SER A 230 24.27 -8.61 9.46
C SER A 230 24.84 -7.52 10.37
N MET A 231 25.46 -7.89 11.50
CA MET A 231 25.98 -6.95 12.47
C MET A 231 27.20 -6.16 11.96
N PRO A 232 27.17 -4.81 12.00
CA PRO A 232 28.30 -3.97 11.61
C PRO A 232 29.33 -3.88 12.76
N GLY A 233 30.12 -4.94 12.94
CA GLY A 233 31.05 -5.09 14.06
C GLY A 233 32.00 -3.90 14.25
N GLU A 234 32.60 -3.38 13.19
CA GLU A 234 33.55 -2.25 13.27
C GLU A 234 32.94 -0.96 13.82
N VAL A 235 31.68 -0.69 13.47
CA VAL A 235 30.94 0.49 13.96
C VAL A 235 30.63 0.30 15.44
N LEU A 236 30.17 -0.90 15.83
CA LEU A 236 29.89 -1.23 17.22
C LEU A 236 31.12 -1.17 18.12
N THR A 237 32.30 -1.52 17.63
CA THR A 237 33.54 -1.39 18.42
C THR A 237 33.88 0.06 18.76
N LYS A 238 33.28 1.05 18.09
CA LYS A 238 33.38 2.47 18.47
C LYS A 238 32.30 2.89 19.49
N ALA A 239 31.29 2.04 19.67
CA ALA A 239 30.16 2.26 20.55
C ALA A 239 30.35 1.70 21.97
N VAL A 240 31.46 0.98 22.22
CA VAL A 240 31.76 0.35 23.51
C VAL A 240 32.85 1.10 24.26
N GLU A 241 32.64 1.33 25.56
CA GLU A 241 33.61 1.95 26.46
C GLU A 241 33.29 1.62 27.93
N GLY A 242 34.29 1.74 28.81
CA GLY A 242 34.13 1.49 30.24
C GLY A 242 33.63 0.07 30.53
N THR A 243 32.72 -0.08 31.49
CA THR A 243 31.99 -1.34 31.70
C THR A 243 30.75 -1.34 30.81
N THR A 244 30.78 -2.14 29.74
CA THR A 244 29.71 -2.21 28.74
C THR A 244 28.80 -3.41 29.00
N LEU A 245 27.50 -3.16 29.19
CA LEU A 245 26.44 -4.16 29.20
C LEU A 245 25.88 -4.32 27.79
N VAL A 246 25.90 -5.53 27.27
CA VAL A 246 25.31 -5.88 25.97
C VAL A 246 24.03 -6.67 26.22
N ASP A 247 22.88 -6.07 25.91
CA ASP A 247 21.58 -6.71 26.02
C ASP A 247 21.21 -7.39 24.69
N LEU A 248 20.99 -8.70 24.74
CA LEU A 248 20.79 -9.59 23.59
C LEU A 248 19.35 -10.12 23.49
N GLU A 249 18.40 -9.56 24.26
CA GLU A 249 17.01 -10.06 24.36
C GLU A 249 16.30 -10.22 22.99
N HIS A 250 16.63 -9.39 22.02
CA HIS A 250 15.98 -9.36 20.70
C HIS A 250 16.94 -9.68 19.55
N ILE A 251 18.02 -10.41 19.84
CA ILE A 251 18.94 -10.90 18.82
C ILE A 251 18.42 -12.19 18.18
N THR A 252 18.56 -12.28 16.86
CA THR A 252 18.43 -13.53 16.10
C THR A 252 19.80 -13.94 15.57
N PHE A 253 20.08 -15.25 15.50
CA PHE A 253 21.36 -15.73 14.99
C PHE A 253 21.22 -17.11 14.35
N ASP A 254 22.03 -17.35 13.32
CA ASP A 254 22.30 -18.68 12.79
C ASP A 254 23.55 -19.22 13.50
N PRO A 255 23.50 -20.39 14.15
CA PRO A 255 24.65 -21.02 14.77
C PRO A 255 25.87 -21.14 13.85
N ALA A 256 25.68 -21.27 12.52
CA ALA A 256 26.76 -21.34 11.55
C ALA A 256 27.38 -19.96 11.18
N GLN A 257 26.72 -18.85 11.53
CA GLN A 257 27.08 -17.49 11.05
C GLN A 257 27.31 -16.49 12.19
N VAL A 258 28.13 -16.87 13.18
CA VAL A 258 28.48 -16.03 14.35
C VAL A 258 29.81 -15.29 14.21
N THR A 259 30.44 -15.29 13.03
CA THR A 259 31.77 -14.70 12.80
C THR A 259 31.81 -13.20 13.05
N ALA A 260 30.78 -12.45 12.63
CA ALA A 260 30.67 -11.01 12.89
C ALA A 260 30.65 -10.70 14.41
N TRP A 261 29.98 -11.54 15.19
CA TRP A 261 29.97 -11.45 16.65
C TRP A 261 31.34 -11.71 17.26
N GLN A 262 31.99 -12.80 16.88
CA GLN A 262 33.32 -13.15 17.39
C GLN A 262 34.36 -12.05 17.08
N ALA A 263 34.29 -11.46 15.88
CA ALA A 263 35.14 -10.34 15.50
C ALA A 263 34.88 -9.09 16.36
N PHE A 264 33.60 -8.76 16.62
CA PHE A 264 33.24 -7.65 17.51
C PHE A 264 33.74 -7.86 18.93
N VAL A 265 33.53 -9.03 19.54
CA VAL A 265 34.01 -9.34 20.90
C VAL A 265 35.52 -9.15 20.98
N THR A 266 36.25 -9.73 20.03
CA THR A 266 37.72 -9.61 19.95
C THR A 266 38.18 -8.15 19.87
N ALA A 267 37.53 -7.35 19.02
CA ALA A 267 37.89 -5.95 18.82
C ALA A 267 37.45 -5.04 20.00
N ALA A 268 36.39 -5.42 20.73
CA ALA A 268 35.86 -4.68 21.87
C ALA A 268 36.70 -4.86 23.15
N MET A 269 37.22 -6.08 23.39
CA MET A 269 37.99 -6.43 24.59
C MET A 269 39.10 -5.44 25.00
N PRO A 270 39.95 -4.92 24.10
CA PRO A 270 40.99 -3.96 24.50
C PRO A 270 40.45 -2.57 24.87
N LYS A 271 39.21 -2.23 24.49
CA LYS A 271 38.62 -0.88 24.69
C LYS A 271 37.73 -0.76 25.93
N VAL A 272 37.36 -1.89 26.52
CA VAL A 272 36.44 -1.94 27.67
C VAL A 272 37.15 -2.40 28.94
N SER A 273 36.66 -1.91 30.07
CA SER A 273 37.02 -2.42 31.39
C SER A 273 36.42 -3.82 31.60
N SER A 274 35.16 -4.01 31.19
CA SER A 274 34.51 -5.31 31.09
C SER A 274 33.36 -5.26 30.06
N LEU A 275 33.13 -6.38 29.37
CA LEU A 275 31.98 -6.59 28.48
C LEU A 275 31.06 -7.62 29.15
N GLN A 276 29.81 -7.26 29.41
CA GLN A 276 28.87 -8.06 30.17
C GLN A 276 27.64 -8.40 29.34
N LEU A 277 27.48 -9.66 28.98
CA LEU A 277 26.36 -10.14 28.17
C LEU A 277 25.12 -10.37 29.05
N ALA A 278 23.98 -9.83 28.65
CA ALA A 278 22.70 -10.00 29.35
C ALA A 278 21.63 -10.48 28.36
N SER A 279 20.66 -11.23 28.87
CA SER A 279 19.54 -11.77 28.09
C SER A 279 19.97 -12.62 26.88
N CYS A 280 21.01 -13.46 27.03
CA CYS A 280 21.47 -14.28 25.93
C CYS A 280 20.37 -15.29 25.51
N PRO A 281 19.96 -15.36 24.23
CA PRO A 281 18.93 -16.28 23.79
C PRO A 281 19.40 -17.76 23.86
N PRO A 282 18.48 -18.74 23.80
CA PRO A 282 18.84 -20.16 23.79
C PRO A 282 19.81 -20.46 22.64
N GLY A 283 20.81 -21.32 22.84
CA GLY A 283 21.78 -21.64 21.80
C GLY A 283 22.95 -20.66 21.67
N PHE A 284 22.80 -19.44 22.19
CA PHE A 284 23.73 -18.36 21.85
C PHE A 284 25.10 -18.53 22.49
N LEU A 285 25.15 -18.89 23.77
CA LEU A 285 26.42 -18.97 24.48
C LEU A 285 27.28 -20.10 23.92
N GLU A 286 26.72 -21.29 23.73
CA GLU A 286 27.44 -22.46 23.23
C GLU A 286 27.96 -22.30 21.80
N THR A 287 27.39 -21.36 21.03
CA THR A 287 27.78 -21.13 19.64
C THR A 287 28.65 -19.87 19.47
N ALA A 288 28.27 -18.78 20.14
CA ALA A 288 28.83 -17.45 19.90
C ALA A 288 29.91 -17.06 20.91
N VAL A 289 30.05 -17.79 22.02
CA VAL A 289 31.04 -17.49 23.07
C VAL A 289 31.97 -18.69 23.26
N ARG A 290 33.27 -18.46 23.16
CA ARG A 290 34.25 -19.52 23.41
C ARG A 290 34.53 -19.60 24.91
N PRO A 291 34.61 -20.80 25.52
CA PRO A 291 34.91 -20.94 26.94
C PRO A 291 36.20 -20.22 27.37
N GLU A 292 37.22 -20.19 26.51
CA GLU A 292 38.47 -19.48 26.74
C GLU A 292 38.34 -17.94 26.75
N ASP A 293 37.31 -17.38 26.14
CA ASP A 293 37.06 -15.93 26.15
C ASP A 293 36.45 -15.47 27.47
N LEU A 294 35.80 -16.38 28.22
CA LEU A 294 35.24 -16.13 29.54
C LEU A 294 36.36 -15.85 30.55
N THR A 295 36.64 -14.57 30.73
CA THR A 295 37.77 -14.06 31.52
C THR A 295 37.27 -13.07 32.58
N SER A 296 38.19 -12.37 33.23
CA SER A 296 37.83 -11.24 34.10
C SER A 296 37.16 -10.09 33.33
N LYS A 297 37.32 -10.00 32.00
CA LYS A 297 36.76 -8.93 31.17
C LYS A 297 35.44 -9.30 30.49
N LEU A 298 35.32 -10.48 29.87
CA LEU A 298 34.06 -10.94 29.28
C LEU A 298 33.26 -11.74 30.29
N LYS A 299 32.07 -11.26 30.66
CA LYS A 299 31.21 -11.89 31.67
C LYS A 299 29.82 -12.14 31.12
N VAL A 300 29.18 -13.21 31.56
CA VAL A 300 27.76 -13.48 31.30
C VAL A 300 26.95 -13.10 32.54
N ARG A 301 25.91 -12.28 32.38
CA ARG A 301 24.94 -11.94 33.44
C ARG A 301 23.76 -12.89 33.44
N SER A 302 23.17 -13.11 32.27
CA SER A 302 21.99 -13.95 32.15
C SER A 302 21.88 -14.59 30.77
N PHE A 303 21.32 -15.79 30.75
CA PHE A 303 21.09 -16.56 29.53
C PHE A 303 19.88 -17.46 29.67
N ALA A 304 19.25 -17.78 28.54
CA ALA A 304 18.09 -18.65 28.50
C ALA A 304 18.49 -20.13 28.50
N VAL A 305 17.85 -20.91 29.37
CA VAL A 305 17.90 -22.38 29.40
C VAL A 305 16.54 -22.91 28.97
N LEU A 306 16.52 -23.88 28.06
CA LEU A 306 15.29 -24.58 27.68
C LEU A 306 14.93 -25.60 28.75
N TYR A 307 13.65 -25.64 29.11
CA TYR A 307 13.10 -26.61 30.05
C TYR A 307 11.95 -27.36 29.41
N ASP A 308 11.98 -28.68 29.56
CA ASP A 308 10.90 -29.57 29.16
C ASP A 308 10.04 -29.97 30.36
N CYS A 309 8.73 -29.88 30.19
CA CYS A 309 7.78 -30.44 31.13
C CYS A 309 7.32 -31.81 30.66
N ALA A 310 7.72 -32.87 31.38
CA ALA A 310 7.30 -34.24 31.07
C ALA A 310 5.78 -34.47 31.21
N THR A 311 5.05 -33.61 31.93
CA THR A 311 3.60 -33.77 32.15
C THR A 311 2.76 -33.15 31.03
N CYS A 312 3.04 -31.91 30.63
CA CYS A 312 2.26 -31.20 29.60
C CYS A 312 2.99 -31.10 28.25
N ASN A 313 4.15 -31.74 28.13
CA ASN A 313 5.00 -31.78 26.95
C ASN A 313 5.31 -30.38 26.36
N THR A 314 5.41 -29.39 27.24
CA THR A 314 5.71 -28.00 26.88
C THR A 314 7.19 -27.73 27.10
N THR A 315 7.84 -27.18 26.08
CA THR A 315 9.20 -26.65 26.15
C THR A 315 9.14 -25.14 26.33
N THR A 316 9.83 -24.59 27.33
CA THR A 316 9.87 -23.14 27.57
C THR A 316 11.28 -22.66 27.90
N PRO A 317 11.74 -21.55 27.30
CA PRO A 317 12.98 -20.91 27.73
C PRO A 317 12.78 -20.20 29.07
N ARG A 318 13.74 -20.32 29.97
CA ARG A 318 13.80 -19.54 31.21
C ARG A 318 15.13 -18.80 31.31
N MET A 319 15.04 -17.50 31.58
CA MET A 319 16.21 -16.67 31.81
C MET A 319 16.82 -16.99 33.17
N VAL A 320 18.07 -17.41 33.19
CA VAL A 320 18.84 -17.72 34.39
C VAL A 320 19.79 -16.57 34.69
N ASP A 321 19.73 -16.01 35.89
CA ASP A 321 20.74 -15.07 36.38
C ASP A 321 21.97 -15.85 36.88
N VAL A 322 23.14 -15.52 36.34
CA VAL A 322 24.40 -16.21 36.65
C VAL A 322 24.84 -15.96 38.08
N ALA A 323 24.69 -14.74 38.60
CA ALA A 323 25.16 -14.41 39.95
C ALA A 323 24.31 -15.09 41.02
N GLU A 324 22.99 -15.20 40.81
CA GLU A 324 22.08 -15.87 41.73
C GLU A 324 22.25 -17.40 41.75
N ASN A 325 22.69 -17.99 40.64
CA ASN A 325 22.73 -19.43 40.46
C ASN A 325 24.16 -20.00 40.27
N LEU A 326 25.20 -19.19 40.51
CA LEU A 326 26.58 -19.51 40.15
C LEU A 326 27.04 -20.87 40.68
N GLU A 327 26.81 -21.14 41.97
CA GLU A 327 27.23 -22.39 42.63
C GLU A 327 26.68 -23.63 41.93
N GLN A 328 25.42 -23.59 41.50
CA GLN A 328 24.80 -24.70 40.79
C GLN A 328 25.32 -24.76 39.33
N LEU A 329 25.43 -23.61 38.66
CA LEU A 329 25.87 -23.54 37.27
C LEU A 329 27.29 -24.09 37.06
N VAL A 330 28.23 -23.78 37.96
CA VAL A 330 29.63 -24.24 37.84
C VAL A 330 29.79 -25.76 38.01
N THR A 331 28.78 -26.45 38.54
CA THR A 331 28.74 -27.93 38.56
C THR A 331 28.23 -28.53 37.24
N GLY A 332 27.75 -27.69 36.32
CA GLY A 332 27.10 -28.10 35.08
C GLY A 332 25.61 -28.39 35.24
N MET A 333 24.97 -27.87 36.30
CA MET A 333 23.53 -28.07 36.57
C MET A 333 22.76 -26.76 36.40
N ALA A 334 21.57 -26.82 35.81
CA ALA A 334 20.67 -25.65 35.69
C ALA A 334 19.68 -25.56 36.86
N PRO A 335 19.23 -24.34 37.25
CA PRO A 335 18.31 -24.13 38.36
C PRO A 335 17.02 -24.96 38.26
N LYS A 336 16.50 -25.40 39.41
CA LYS A 336 15.22 -26.13 39.42
C LYS A 336 14.06 -25.16 39.16
N GLY A 337 13.12 -25.56 38.32
CA GLY A 337 11.92 -24.79 37.99
C GLY A 337 10.63 -25.60 38.08
N ARG A 338 9.49 -24.91 38.07
CA ARG A 338 8.14 -25.50 37.98
C ARG A 338 7.40 -24.97 36.76
N CYS A 339 6.72 -25.83 36.02
CA CYS A 339 5.95 -25.48 34.83
C CYS A 339 4.89 -24.41 35.14
N ASP A 340 4.74 -23.42 34.28
CA ASP A 340 3.77 -22.33 34.50
C ASP A 340 2.31 -22.79 34.29
N THR A 341 2.12 -23.85 33.48
CA THR A 341 0.80 -24.44 33.20
C THR A 341 0.39 -25.46 34.27
N CYS A 342 1.19 -26.50 34.49
CA CYS A 342 0.79 -27.64 35.34
C CYS A 342 1.50 -27.68 36.71
N ARG A 343 2.42 -26.74 36.98
CA ARG A 343 3.19 -26.63 38.23
C ARG A 343 4.13 -27.81 38.57
N THR A 344 4.23 -28.83 37.73
CA THR A 344 5.20 -29.94 37.88
C THR A 344 6.64 -29.46 37.73
N GLN A 345 7.58 -30.19 38.32
CA GLN A 345 9.02 -29.92 38.18
C GLN A 345 9.46 -30.01 36.71
N LEU A 346 10.22 -29.00 36.29
CA LEU A 346 10.81 -28.94 34.96
C LEU A 346 12.16 -29.65 34.91
N VAL A 347 12.47 -30.23 33.75
CA VAL A 347 13.78 -30.80 33.44
C VAL A 347 14.50 -29.88 32.47
N ALA A 348 15.73 -29.49 32.79
CA ALA A 348 16.52 -28.63 31.90
C ALA A 348 17.08 -29.45 30.73
N SER A 349 16.95 -28.91 29.53
CA SER A 349 17.39 -29.54 28.28
C SER A 349 18.72 -28.92 27.87
N LEU A 350 19.81 -29.44 28.44
CA LEU A 350 21.16 -28.89 28.29
C LEU A 350 21.95 -29.66 27.24
N THR A 351 22.65 -28.93 26.37
CA THR A 351 23.60 -29.52 25.42
C THR A 351 24.98 -29.73 26.09
N PRO A 352 25.83 -30.66 25.60
CA PRO A 352 27.20 -30.82 26.12
C PRO A 352 28.04 -29.53 26.06
N GLY A 353 27.85 -28.73 25.01
CA GLY A 353 28.50 -27.43 24.85
C GLY A 353 28.06 -26.45 25.94
N GLN A 354 26.75 -26.39 26.22
CA GLN A 354 26.20 -25.53 27.26
C GLN A 354 26.70 -25.92 28.67
N ILE A 355 26.78 -27.22 28.98
CA ILE A 355 27.35 -27.71 30.25
C ILE A 355 28.81 -27.29 30.40
N THR A 356 29.60 -27.41 29.33
CA THR A 356 31.01 -27.02 29.31
C THR A 356 31.16 -25.53 29.59
N LEU A 357 30.34 -24.71 28.93
CA LEU A 357 30.35 -23.26 29.12
C LEU A 357 29.91 -22.85 30.53
N MET A 358 28.90 -23.51 31.10
CA MET A 358 28.44 -23.27 32.47
C MET A 358 29.53 -23.51 33.52
N ARG A 359 30.34 -24.56 33.33
CA ARG A 359 31.49 -24.86 34.20
C ARG A 359 32.62 -23.84 34.08
N ALA A 360 32.72 -23.16 32.95
CA ALA A 360 33.72 -22.13 32.67
C ALA A 360 33.26 -20.71 33.09
N LEU A 361 32.05 -20.54 33.65
CA LEU A 361 31.56 -19.23 34.07
C LEU A 361 32.45 -18.65 35.19
N PRO A 362 32.99 -17.43 35.03
CA PRO A 362 33.89 -16.86 36.01
C PRO A 362 33.15 -16.51 37.31
N ALA A 363 33.85 -16.63 38.43
CA ALA A 363 33.33 -16.19 39.72
C ALA A 363 32.95 -14.71 39.69
N ARG A 364 31.75 -14.39 40.18
CA ARG A 364 31.18 -13.06 40.02
C ARG A 364 30.61 -12.53 41.33
N GLN A 365 31.19 -11.44 41.82
CA GLN A 365 30.57 -10.60 42.84
C GLN A 365 29.51 -9.70 42.20
N ARG A 366 28.35 -9.57 42.85
CA ARG A 366 27.31 -8.61 42.45
C ARG A 366 27.86 -7.19 42.54
N ASP A 367 27.54 -6.38 41.55
CA ASP A 367 27.75 -4.93 41.55
C ASP A 367 26.35 -4.29 41.60
N PRO A 368 25.87 -3.89 42.80
CA PRO A 368 24.54 -3.33 42.97
C PRO A 368 24.31 -2.05 42.16
N ALA A 369 25.36 -1.25 41.91
CA ALA A 369 25.26 -0.03 41.12
C ALA A 369 25.02 -0.37 39.64
N LEU A 370 25.72 -1.39 39.13
CA LEU A 370 25.54 -1.87 37.76
C LEU A 370 24.22 -2.62 37.57
N ASP A 371 23.75 -3.37 38.58
CA ASP A 371 22.44 -4.01 38.57
C ASP A 371 21.31 -2.97 38.48
N LYS A 372 21.36 -1.94 39.34
CA LYS A 372 20.41 -0.82 39.30
C LYS A 372 20.46 -0.08 37.96
N PHE A 373 21.65 0.09 37.39
CA PHE A 373 21.82 0.69 36.07
C PHE A 373 21.15 -0.15 34.97
N LEU A 374 21.37 -1.47 34.92
CA LEU A 374 20.75 -2.35 33.93
C LEU A 374 19.21 -2.29 33.98
N VAL A 375 18.62 -2.38 35.18
CA VAL A 375 17.16 -2.27 35.35
C VAL A 375 16.65 -0.93 34.83
N THR A 376 17.31 0.17 35.23
CA THR A 376 16.95 1.53 34.81
C THR A 376 17.03 1.70 33.28
N MET A 377 18.08 1.16 32.66
CA MET A 377 18.28 1.26 31.21
C MET A 377 17.30 0.39 30.42
N ARG A 378 16.84 -0.74 30.98
CA ARG A 378 15.84 -1.61 30.35
C ARG A 378 14.47 -0.96 30.24
N GLU A 379 14.07 -0.26 31.30
CA GLU A 379 12.82 0.49 31.37
C GLU A 379 12.85 1.78 30.52
N LEU A 380 14.02 2.19 30.02
CA LEU A 380 14.15 3.40 29.24
C LEU A 380 13.53 3.21 27.83
N PRO A 381 12.65 4.14 27.41
CA PRO A 381 12.13 4.17 26.05
C PRO A 381 13.25 4.24 24.99
N PRO A 382 13.12 3.53 23.85
CA PRO A 382 14.14 3.49 22.79
C PRO A 382 14.56 4.86 22.25
N ASP A 383 13.66 5.84 22.21
CA ASP A 383 13.90 7.22 21.76
C ASP A 383 14.88 7.99 22.66
N LYS A 384 15.12 7.51 23.88
CA LYS A 384 16.12 8.07 24.80
C LYS A 384 17.50 7.41 24.68
N LEU A 385 17.64 6.42 23.80
CA LEU A 385 18.89 5.75 23.49
C LEU A 385 19.44 6.29 22.17
N GLU A 386 20.76 6.42 22.09
CA GLU A 386 21.47 6.89 20.90
C GLU A 386 21.61 5.75 19.90
N ASN A 387 21.34 6.00 18.61
CA ASN A 387 21.60 5.02 17.57
C ASN A 387 23.11 4.90 17.30
N ALA A 388 23.71 3.79 17.74
CA ALA A 388 25.14 3.54 17.61
C ALA A 388 25.60 3.40 16.16
N LEU A 389 24.70 3.07 15.24
CA LEU A 389 25.00 2.91 13.81
C LEU A 389 25.00 4.25 13.05
N ALA A 390 24.43 5.30 13.64
CA ALA A 390 24.34 6.64 13.05
C ALA A 390 25.41 7.62 13.56
N LEU A 391 26.41 7.13 14.32
CA LEU A 391 27.44 7.99 14.90
C LEU A 391 28.21 8.74 13.79
N PRO A 392 28.24 10.09 13.79
CA PRO A 392 29.03 10.82 12.82
C PRO A 392 30.51 10.49 13.03
N ILE A 393 31.22 10.23 11.94
CA ILE A 393 32.69 10.17 11.93
C ILE A 393 33.16 11.54 12.40
N LYS A 394 33.55 11.68 13.67
CA LYS A 394 34.28 12.85 14.15
C LYS A 394 35.62 12.89 13.41
N GLN A 395 35.68 13.60 12.29
CA GLN A 395 36.96 14.09 11.79
C GLN A 395 37.53 15.02 12.86
N ALA A 396 38.77 14.78 13.26
CA ALA A 396 39.46 15.56 14.26
C ALA A 396 39.45 17.04 13.85
N ALA A 397 38.83 17.89 14.68
CA ALA A 397 38.85 19.32 14.48
C ALA A 397 40.31 19.81 14.54
N ARG A 398 40.76 20.47 13.48
CA ARG A 398 41.96 21.32 13.54
C ARG A 398 41.67 22.51 14.46
N PRO A 399 42.67 23.03 15.19
CA PRO A 399 42.48 24.19 16.04
C PRO A 399 42.13 25.41 15.17
N ALA A 400 41.07 26.12 15.55
CA ALA A 400 40.62 27.31 14.84
C ALA A 400 41.57 28.49 15.10
N GLU A 401 42.08 29.11 14.04
CA GLU A 401 42.70 30.43 14.08
C GLU A 401 41.63 31.51 14.28
N SER A 402 41.96 32.48 15.14
CA SER A 402 41.14 33.63 15.49
C SER A 402 41.16 34.71 14.40
N VAL A 403 39.99 35.23 14.02
CA VAL A 403 39.82 36.44 13.18
C VAL A 403 39.03 37.50 13.97
N PRO A 404 39.38 38.80 13.90
CA PRO A 404 38.93 39.80 14.86
C PRO A 404 37.54 40.39 14.56
N ALA A 405 36.92 40.90 15.61
CA ALA A 405 35.59 41.49 15.63
C ALA A 405 35.52 42.90 15.00
N VAL A 406 34.44 43.17 14.26
CA VAL A 406 34.01 44.51 13.79
C VAL A 406 32.61 44.78 14.38
N PRO A 407 32.29 46.01 14.83
CA PRO A 407 31.28 46.21 15.86
C PRO A 407 29.84 46.22 15.34
N LEU A 408 29.03 45.56 16.16
CA LEU A 408 27.61 45.25 16.07
C LEU A 408 26.77 46.49 16.41
N VAL A 409 26.76 47.51 15.55
CA VAL A 409 25.96 48.74 15.80
C VAL A 409 25.03 49.09 14.64
N TRP A 410 25.33 48.69 13.40
CA TRP A 410 24.48 49.01 12.25
C TRP A 410 23.31 48.04 12.01
N GLY A 411 23.41 46.79 12.47
CA GLY A 411 22.37 45.77 12.25
C GLY A 411 21.11 45.96 13.11
N LEU A 412 21.25 46.56 14.30
CA LEU A 412 20.12 46.78 15.21
C LEU A 412 19.22 47.96 14.78
N LEU A 413 19.78 48.96 14.08
CA LEU A 413 19.02 50.11 13.60
C LEU A 413 18.13 49.74 12.39
N ALA A 414 18.60 48.84 11.53
CA ALA A 414 17.82 48.36 10.38
C ALA A 414 16.61 47.51 10.79
N LEU A 415 16.72 46.71 11.86
CA LEU A 415 15.63 45.90 12.39
C LEU A 415 14.55 46.73 13.09
N LEU A 416 14.92 47.84 13.72
CA LEU A 416 13.98 48.76 14.38
C LEU A 416 13.13 49.56 13.38
N ILE A 417 13.72 49.98 12.26
CA ILE A 417 13.00 50.69 11.19
C ILE A 417 12.02 49.76 10.47
N ALA A 418 12.41 48.51 10.23
CA ALA A 418 11.53 47.50 9.63
C ALA A 418 10.36 47.11 10.55
N GLY A 419 10.59 47.03 11.86
CA GLY A 419 9.53 46.76 12.86
C GLY A 419 8.48 47.86 12.94
N LEU A 420 8.90 49.13 12.89
CA LEU A 420 7.98 50.28 12.94
C LEU A 420 7.12 50.40 11.67
N ALA A 421 7.64 50.03 10.50
CA ALA A 421 6.90 50.03 9.24
C ALA A 421 5.77 48.97 9.25
N VAL A 422 6.02 47.79 9.82
CA VAL A 422 5.02 46.71 9.92
C VAL A 422 3.89 47.08 10.89
N VAL A 423 4.22 47.70 12.02
CA VAL A 423 3.21 48.16 12.99
C VAL A 423 2.35 49.29 12.43
N GLY A 424 2.94 50.23 11.68
CA GLY A 424 2.19 51.29 10.99
C GLY A 424 1.21 50.75 9.95
N LEU A 425 1.57 49.67 9.25
CA LEU A 425 0.75 49.06 8.19
C LEU A 425 -0.44 48.25 8.76
N VAL A 426 -0.25 47.63 9.94
CA VAL A 426 -1.34 46.95 10.68
C VAL A 426 -2.33 47.97 11.26
N LEU A 427 -1.84 49.06 11.87
CA LEU A 427 -2.70 50.11 12.42
C LEU A 427 -3.46 50.91 11.35
N TRP A 428 -2.93 51.00 10.13
CA TRP A 428 -3.63 51.62 9.00
C TRP A 428 -4.75 50.72 8.44
N LYS A 429 -4.57 49.40 8.48
CA LYS A 429 -5.57 48.42 8.01
C LYS A 429 -6.78 48.33 8.95
N ASP A 430 -6.55 48.44 10.27
CA ASP A 430 -7.64 48.43 11.26
C ASP A 430 -8.46 49.73 11.27
N ARG A 431 -7.88 50.86 10.87
CA ARG A 431 -8.59 52.16 10.81
C ARG A 431 -9.50 52.35 9.58
N ASN A 432 -9.33 51.53 8.54
CA ASN A 432 -10.09 51.63 7.29
C ASN A 432 -11.05 50.44 7.07
N ALA A 433 -11.27 49.60 8.08
CA ALA A 433 -12.29 48.57 8.03
C ALA A 433 -13.69 49.21 8.17
N PRO A 434 -14.64 48.96 7.25
CA PRO A 434 -15.99 49.49 7.36
C PRO A 434 -16.71 48.90 8.57
N GLU A 435 -17.42 49.77 9.28
CA GLU A 435 -18.09 49.53 10.55
C GLU A 435 -19.21 48.49 10.40
N VAL A 436 -19.09 47.36 11.12
CA VAL A 436 -20.19 46.41 11.30
C VAL A 436 -21.02 46.89 12.48
N VAL A 437 -22.23 47.36 12.19
CA VAL A 437 -23.24 47.74 13.17
C VAL A 437 -23.66 46.49 13.94
N GLU A 438 -23.37 46.44 15.24
CA GLU A 438 -23.99 45.50 16.17
C GLU A 438 -25.41 45.94 16.50
N THR A 439 -26.41 45.12 16.17
CA THR A 439 -27.69 45.10 16.88
C THR A 439 -27.96 43.71 17.41
N ASN A 440 -28.04 43.63 18.74
CA ASN A 440 -28.44 42.45 19.51
C ASN A 440 -29.95 42.13 19.29
N PRO A 441 -30.36 40.89 19.62
CA PRO A 441 -31.46 40.20 18.97
C PRO A 441 -32.82 40.59 19.54
N THR A 442 -33.79 40.80 18.67
CA THR A 442 -35.19 40.61 19.03
C THR A 442 -35.91 39.88 17.91
N THR A 443 -36.46 38.75 18.30
CA THR A 443 -37.26 37.75 17.60
C THR A 443 -38.07 38.29 16.43
N ALA A 444 -37.66 37.93 15.21
CA ALA A 444 -38.56 37.69 14.08
C ALA A 444 -37.96 36.56 13.27
N ALA A 445 -38.68 35.45 13.17
CA ALA A 445 -38.29 34.31 12.35
C ALA A 445 -38.19 34.75 10.89
N ILE A 446 -36.95 34.83 10.38
CA ILE A 446 -36.71 34.83 8.93
C ILE A 446 -36.87 33.38 8.50
N PRO A 447 -37.74 33.05 7.54
CA PRO A 447 -37.89 31.69 7.07
C PRO A 447 -36.53 31.24 6.52
N ILE A 448 -35.96 30.22 7.15
CA ILE A 448 -34.90 29.41 6.57
C ILE A 448 -35.53 28.84 5.30
N VAL A 449 -35.16 29.39 4.14
CA VAL A 449 -35.38 28.65 2.90
C VAL A 449 -34.39 27.51 2.98
N ASP A 450 -34.92 26.33 3.33
CA ASP A 450 -34.15 25.10 3.30
C ASP A 450 -33.38 25.05 1.97
N PRO A 451 -32.07 24.70 1.98
CA PRO A 451 -31.41 24.35 0.73
C PRO A 451 -32.31 23.32 0.02
N PRO A 452 -32.57 23.47 -1.29
CA PRO A 452 -33.55 22.64 -1.98
C PRO A 452 -33.29 21.19 -1.62
N GLN A 453 -34.27 20.57 -0.94
CA GLN A 453 -34.14 19.22 -0.43
C GLN A 453 -33.74 18.34 -1.61
N ARG A 454 -32.50 17.84 -1.61
CA ARG A 454 -32.10 16.83 -2.60
C ARG A 454 -33.07 15.67 -2.40
N PRO A 455 -33.77 15.21 -3.44
CA PRO A 455 -34.66 14.07 -3.31
C PRO A 455 -33.90 12.89 -2.68
N ALA A 456 -34.43 12.36 -1.59
CA ALA A 456 -33.88 11.18 -0.95
C ALA A 456 -34.30 9.95 -1.77
N PHE A 457 -33.36 9.43 -2.57
CA PHE A 457 -33.57 8.22 -3.35
C PHE A 457 -33.20 6.97 -2.53
N THR A 458 -34.08 5.97 -2.52
CA THR A 458 -33.73 4.63 -2.02
C THR A 458 -33.11 3.84 -3.17
N ARG A 459 -31.78 3.82 -3.23
CA ARG A 459 -31.01 3.09 -4.25
C ARG A 459 -30.99 1.59 -3.97
N PRO A 460 -31.05 0.74 -5.01
CA PRO A 460 -30.76 -0.69 -4.87
C PRO A 460 -29.37 -0.95 -4.27
N GLU A 461 -29.23 -2.01 -3.47
CA GLU A 461 -27.98 -2.37 -2.78
C GLU A 461 -26.78 -2.61 -3.72
N TRP A 462 -27.03 -2.93 -4.99
CA TRP A 462 -25.96 -3.17 -5.98
C TRP A 462 -25.30 -1.86 -6.48
N ILE A 463 -25.86 -0.70 -6.15
CA ILE A 463 -25.28 0.61 -6.45
C ILE A 463 -24.31 0.97 -5.32
N MET A 464 -23.01 0.80 -5.58
CA MET A 464 -21.92 1.06 -4.63
C MET A 464 -21.26 2.43 -4.85
N SER A 465 -21.63 3.12 -5.92
CA SER A 465 -21.09 4.42 -6.32
C SER A 465 -22.17 5.20 -7.07
N ASP A 466 -22.18 6.53 -6.92
CA ASP A 466 -23.13 7.45 -7.53
C ASP A 466 -22.49 8.55 -8.35
N VAL A 467 -21.25 8.34 -8.77
CA VAL A 467 -20.48 9.32 -9.54
C VAL A 467 -21.00 9.37 -10.98
N PRO A 468 -21.53 10.52 -11.43
CA PRO A 468 -21.92 10.67 -12.83
C PRO A 468 -20.75 10.39 -13.76
N SER A 469 -21.06 9.92 -14.96
CA SER A 469 -20.08 9.60 -16.00
C SER A 469 -19.07 8.50 -15.64
N SER A 470 -19.25 7.76 -14.55
CA SER A 470 -18.33 6.71 -14.09
C SER A 470 -18.82 5.29 -14.42
N ALA A 471 -17.95 4.30 -14.18
CA ALA A 471 -18.30 2.88 -14.22
C ALA A 471 -17.35 2.09 -13.30
N TYR A 472 -17.78 0.90 -12.87
CA TYR A 472 -16.96 -0.02 -12.10
C TYR A 472 -17.41 -1.48 -12.34
N CYS A 473 -16.50 -2.44 -12.17
CA CYS A 473 -16.84 -3.85 -12.10
C CYS A 473 -16.44 -4.44 -10.75
N HIS A 474 -17.19 -5.44 -10.28
CA HIS A 474 -16.96 -6.16 -9.03
C HIS A 474 -17.00 -7.67 -9.30
N ASP A 475 -15.94 -8.38 -8.88
CA ASP A 475 -15.87 -9.83 -8.97
C ASP A 475 -16.79 -10.45 -7.91
N MET A 476 -17.84 -11.15 -8.34
CA MET A 476 -18.71 -11.97 -7.51
C MET A 476 -18.31 -13.45 -7.67
N ILE A 477 -18.71 -14.32 -6.73
CA ILE A 477 -18.38 -15.76 -6.72
C ILE A 477 -18.40 -16.44 -8.11
N ASN A 478 -19.46 -16.23 -8.91
CA ASN A 478 -19.65 -16.90 -10.21
C ASN A 478 -19.89 -15.94 -11.39
N ARG A 479 -19.68 -14.64 -11.19
CA ARG A 479 -19.94 -13.61 -12.21
C ARG A 479 -19.14 -12.35 -11.96
N LEU A 480 -18.91 -11.57 -13.01
CA LEU A 480 -18.44 -10.22 -12.92
C LEU A 480 -19.64 -9.28 -13.05
N MET A 481 -19.89 -8.46 -12.02
CA MET A 481 -20.95 -7.46 -12.02
C MET A 481 -20.37 -6.11 -12.43
N CYS A 482 -20.75 -5.59 -13.59
CA CYS A 482 -20.32 -4.28 -14.09
C CYS A 482 -21.46 -3.28 -14.06
N VAL A 483 -21.22 -2.12 -13.46
CA VAL A 483 -22.19 -1.04 -13.31
C VAL A 483 -21.64 0.21 -13.98
N GLY A 484 -22.45 0.81 -14.84
CA GLY A 484 -22.17 2.10 -15.48
C GLY A 484 -23.16 3.15 -15.04
N ILE A 485 -22.68 4.39 -14.93
CA ILE A 485 -23.44 5.54 -14.44
C ILE A 485 -23.37 6.62 -15.52
N SER A 486 -24.53 7.12 -15.96
CA SER A 486 -24.59 8.17 -16.97
C SER A 486 -24.08 9.51 -16.41
N SER A 487 -23.72 10.44 -17.27
CA SER A 487 -23.82 11.86 -16.93
C SER A 487 -25.29 12.27 -16.72
N TYR A 488 -25.53 13.46 -16.20
CA TYR A 488 -26.88 14.05 -16.20
C TYR A 488 -27.36 14.28 -17.63
N ARG A 489 -28.51 13.71 -18.01
CA ARG A 489 -29.07 13.84 -19.37
C ARG A 489 -30.47 14.43 -19.38
N GLY A 490 -30.81 15.11 -20.47
CA GLY A 490 -32.16 15.64 -20.68
C GLY A 490 -33.21 14.56 -20.89
N THR A 491 -32.83 13.35 -21.31
CA THR A 491 -33.75 12.23 -21.50
C THR A 491 -33.23 10.96 -20.84
N ARG A 492 -34.17 10.13 -20.36
CA ARG A 492 -33.86 8.84 -19.75
C ARG A 492 -33.21 7.88 -20.74
N ASP A 493 -33.67 7.86 -21.98
CA ASP A 493 -33.16 6.93 -23.00
C ASP A 493 -31.68 7.21 -23.33
N GLU A 494 -31.29 8.49 -23.43
CA GLU A 494 -29.89 8.87 -23.58
C GLU A 494 -29.05 8.43 -22.39
N ALA A 495 -29.55 8.65 -21.17
CA ALA A 495 -28.85 8.25 -19.95
C ALA A 495 -28.71 6.72 -19.83
N VAL A 496 -29.75 5.95 -20.20
CA VAL A 496 -29.69 4.48 -20.24
C VAL A 496 -28.65 4.00 -21.24
N ALA A 497 -28.61 4.60 -22.43
CA ALA A 497 -27.61 4.24 -23.44
C ALA A 497 -26.19 4.54 -22.95
N GLU A 498 -25.97 5.73 -22.39
CA GLU A 498 -24.66 6.16 -21.87
C GLU A 498 -24.19 5.30 -20.70
N ALA A 499 -25.06 5.01 -19.73
CA ALA A 499 -24.77 4.13 -18.60
C ALA A 499 -24.48 2.70 -19.06
N GLY A 500 -25.22 2.20 -20.05
CA GLY A 500 -24.99 0.89 -20.65
C GLY A 500 -23.63 0.79 -21.33
N ASP A 501 -23.26 1.79 -22.12
CA ASP A 501 -21.96 1.85 -22.78
C ASP A 501 -20.82 1.98 -21.76
N ALA A 502 -21.03 2.74 -20.68
CA ALA A 502 -20.08 2.85 -19.58
C ALA A 502 -19.82 1.49 -18.89
N ALA A 503 -20.88 0.74 -18.59
CA ALA A 503 -20.78 -0.56 -17.94
C ALA A 503 -20.04 -1.59 -18.82
N LEU A 504 -20.34 -1.61 -20.12
CA LEU A 504 -19.71 -2.54 -21.07
C LEU A 504 -18.27 -2.15 -21.42
N GLU A 505 -17.94 -0.87 -21.43
CA GLU A 505 -16.54 -0.43 -21.57
C GLU A 505 -15.71 -0.81 -20.35
N GLU A 506 -16.27 -0.70 -19.15
CA GLU A 506 -15.59 -1.14 -17.93
C GLU A 506 -15.45 -2.67 -17.87
N LEU A 507 -16.40 -3.43 -18.44
CA LEU A 507 -16.22 -4.87 -18.68
C LEU A 507 -14.99 -5.15 -19.56
N VAL A 508 -14.76 -4.36 -20.62
CA VAL A 508 -13.55 -4.48 -21.46
C VAL A 508 -12.30 -4.21 -20.62
N ALA A 509 -12.30 -3.13 -19.82
CA ALA A 509 -11.17 -2.82 -18.94
C ALA A 509 -10.87 -3.98 -17.97
N ALA A 510 -11.89 -4.52 -17.31
CA ALA A 510 -11.76 -5.66 -16.39
C ALA A 510 -11.27 -6.95 -17.08
N VAL A 511 -11.73 -7.23 -18.30
CA VAL A 511 -11.22 -8.36 -19.11
C VAL A 511 -9.74 -8.14 -19.46
N GLY A 512 -9.37 -6.92 -19.86
CA GLY A 512 -7.98 -6.57 -20.20
C GLY A 512 -7.01 -6.83 -19.04
N LEU A 513 -7.42 -6.48 -17.82
CA LEU A 513 -6.63 -6.73 -16.60
C LEU A 513 -6.45 -8.22 -16.28
N LYS A 514 -7.38 -9.09 -16.73
CA LYS A 514 -7.33 -10.54 -16.51
C LYS A 514 -6.48 -11.28 -17.56
N ILE A 515 -5.98 -10.62 -18.61
CA ILE A 515 -5.14 -11.23 -19.65
C ILE A 515 -3.66 -11.18 -19.23
N VAL A 516 -3.06 -12.33 -18.89
CA VAL A 516 -1.65 -12.41 -18.42
C VAL A 516 -0.60 -12.49 -19.55
N ASN A 517 -1.02 -12.42 -20.81
CA ASN A 517 -0.11 -12.51 -21.96
C ASN A 517 0.90 -11.33 -21.96
N PRO A 518 2.23 -11.58 -22.01
CA PRO A 518 3.23 -10.51 -21.93
C PRO A 518 3.15 -9.46 -23.04
N PHE A 519 2.87 -9.88 -24.27
CA PHE A 519 2.69 -8.94 -25.39
C PHE A 519 1.47 -8.05 -25.14
N PHE A 520 0.38 -8.62 -24.63
CA PHE A 520 -0.83 -7.87 -24.29
C PHE A 520 -0.56 -6.82 -23.20
N GLN A 521 0.08 -7.23 -22.10
CA GLN A 521 0.40 -6.35 -20.96
C GLN A 521 1.36 -5.22 -21.34
N ASN A 522 2.41 -5.53 -22.10
CA ASN A 522 3.48 -4.58 -22.40
C ASN A 522 3.19 -3.71 -23.63
N THR A 523 2.24 -4.10 -24.49
CA THR A 523 2.01 -3.43 -25.78
C THR A 523 0.57 -2.98 -25.95
N VAL A 524 -0.40 -3.88 -25.77
CA VAL A 524 -1.81 -3.57 -26.03
C VAL A 524 -2.38 -2.62 -25.00
N ILE A 525 -2.13 -2.85 -23.70
CA ILE A 525 -2.62 -1.97 -22.62
C ILE A 525 -2.06 -0.53 -22.76
N PRO A 526 -0.74 -0.32 -22.90
CA PRO A 526 -0.19 1.01 -23.17
C PRO A 526 -0.75 1.66 -24.44
N GLY A 527 -1.12 0.86 -25.44
CA GLY A 527 -1.64 1.31 -26.73
C GLY A 527 -2.99 2.04 -26.69
N TYR A 528 -3.71 2.00 -25.56
CA TYR A 528 -4.96 2.76 -25.40
C TYR A 528 -5.08 3.52 -24.08
N SER A 529 -4.31 3.14 -23.04
CA SER A 529 -4.46 3.71 -21.70
C SER A 529 -4.22 5.21 -21.68
N ALA A 530 -3.24 5.72 -22.43
CA ALA A 530 -2.92 7.14 -22.48
C ALA A 530 -4.07 8.00 -23.05
N ALA A 531 -4.67 7.59 -24.18
CA ALA A 531 -5.82 8.29 -24.75
C ALA A 531 -7.05 8.22 -23.85
N ARG A 532 -7.33 7.05 -23.26
CA ARG A 532 -8.43 6.88 -22.29
C ARG A 532 -8.24 7.83 -21.11
N THR A 533 -7.09 7.78 -20.45
CA THR A 533 -6.78 8.64 -19.30
C THR A 533 -6.89 10.11 -19.67
N LYS A 534 -6.33 10.54 -20.81
CA LYS A 534 -6.44 11.92 -21.30
C LYS A 534 -7.90 12.38 -21.45
N ALA A 535 -8.76 11.54 -22.04
CA ALA A 535 -10.17 11.88 -22.23
C ALA A 535 -10.92 12.03 -20.89
N PHE A 536 -10.72 11.11 -19.95
CA PHE A 536 -11.33 11.19 -18.63
C PHE A 536 -10.79 12.36 -17.80
N SER A 537 -9.48 12.64 -17.85
CA SER A 537 -8.90 13.82 -17.20
C SER A 537 -9.43 15.13 -17.78
N ALA A 538 -9.68 15.20 -19.09
CA ALA A 538 -10.28 16.38 -19.72
C ALA A 538 -11.74 16.58 -19.32
N LEU A 539 -12.55 15.51 -19.29
CA LEU A 539 -13.92 15.57 -18.78
C LEU A 539 -13.96 16.06 -17.34
N GLN A 540 -13.08 15.52 -16.52
CA GLN A 540 -13.00 15.89 -15.13
C GLN A 540 -12.55 17.33 -14.92
N ALA A 541 -11.54 17.79 -15.68
CA ALA A 541 -11.12 19.19 -15.65
C ALA A 541 -12.25 20.14 -16.07
N ALA A 542 -13.08 19.74 -17.03
CA ALA A 542 -14.23 20.53 -17.47
C ALA A 542 -15.42 20.50 -16.49
N GLU A 543 -15.51 19.49 -15.62
CA GLU A 543 -16.56 19.39 -14.59
C GLU A 543 -16.40 20.48 -13.51
N LEU A 544 -15.15 20.78 -13.14
CA LEU A 544 -14.77 21.86 -12.22
C LEU A 544 -15.26 23.24 -12.69
N ASP A 545 -15.20 23.48 -14.00
CA ASP A 545 -15.56 24.77 -14.62
C ASP A 545 -17.02 24.82 -15.09
N ARG A 546 -17.82 23.75 -14.89
CA ARG A 546 -19.19 23.64 -15.44
C ARG A 546 -20.12 24.77 -14.99
N THR A 547 -19.84 25.41 -13.86
CA THR A 547 -20.68 26.48 -13.27
C THR A 547 -20.15 27.90 -13.51
N SER A 548 -19.04 28.07 -14.25
CA SER A 548 -18.37 29.38 -14.37
C SER A 548 -19.05 30.33 -15.36
N ASP A 549 -19.47 29.83 -16.52
CA ASP A 549 -20.14 30.58 -17.60
C ASP A 549 -20.58 29.64 -18.74
N ALA A 550 -21.19 30.20 -19.80
CA ALA A 550 -21.61 29.43 -20.98
C ALA A 550 -20.45 28.70 -21.69
N ALA A 551 -19.21 29.19 -21.55
CA ALA A 551 -18.04 28.54 -22.13
C ALA A 551 -17.64 27.30 -21.33
N GLY A 552 -17.70 27.35 -20.00
CA GLY A 552 -17.51 26.20 -19.11
C GLY A 552 -18.54 25.08 -19.36
N VAL A 553 -19.82 25.44 -19.52
CA VAL A 553 -20.88 24.48 -19.89
C VAL A 553 -20.59 23.80 -21.24
N ALA A 554 -20.17 24.58 -22.25
CA ALA A 554 -19.81 24.04 -23.56
C ALA A 554 -18.57 23.13 -23.50
N ALA A 555 -17.56 23.48 -22.70
CA ALA A 555 -16.36 22.69 -22.49
C ALA A 555 -16.67 21.34 -21.83
N TYR A 556 -17.52 21.34 -20.79
CA TYR A 556 -17.98 20.11 -20.14
C TYR A 556 -18.75 19.21 -21.11
N ALA A 557 -19.67 19.79 -21.89
CA ALA A 557 -20.43 19.05 -22.90
C ALA A 557 -19.50 18.40 -23.93
N ALA A 558 -18.52 19.15 -24.45
CA ALA A 558 -17.55 18.69 -25.43
C ALA A 558 -16.63 17.58 -24.87
N ALA A 559 -16.12 17.74 -23.65
CA ALA A 559 -15.28 16.72 -23.02
C ALA A 559 -16.10 15.44 -22.71
N GLY A 560 -17.36 15.61 -22.32
CA GLY A 560 -18.31 14.51 -22.14
C GLY A 560 -18.59 13.76 -23.43
N ASP A 561 -18.72 14.48 -24.56
CA ASP A 561 -18.88 13.87 -25.88
C ASP A 561 -17.68 13.00 -26.27
N VAL A 562 -16.46 13.45 -25.98
CA VAL A 562 -15.25 12.65 -26.25
C VAL A 562 -15.29 11.33 -25.50
N VAL A 563 -15.62 11.35 -24.21
CA VAL A 563 -15.72 10.13 -23.38
C VAL A 563 -16.86 9.23 -23.86
N ARG A 564 -18.04 9.78 -24.14
CA ARG A 564 -19.19 9.02 -24.66
C ARG A 564 -18.87 8.32 -25.98
N GLN A 565 -18.32 9.06 -26.94
CA GLN A 565 -17.96 8.50 -28.23
C GLN A 565 -16.86 7.45 -28.11
N GLY A 566 -15.87 7.68 -27.22
CA GLY A 566 -14.84 6.70 -26.89
C GLY A 566 -15.43 5.37 -26.38
N ARG A 567 -16.26 5.44 -25.33
CA ARG A 567 -16.98 4.28 -24.77
C ARG A 567 -17.81 3.57 -25.83
N LYS A 568 -18.61 4.32 -26.58
CA LYS A 568 -19.45 3.78 -27.65
C LYS A 568 -18.63 2.99 -28.66
N ARG A 569 -17.51 3.53 -29.14
CA ARG A 569 -16.63 2.81 -30.09
C ARG A 569 -16.06 1.52 -29.49
N VAL A 570 -15.63 1.56 -28.23
CA VAL A 570 -15.14 0.36 -27.53
C VAL A 570 -16.23 -0.70 -27.44
N VAL A 571 -17.46 -0.30 -27.10
CA VAL A 571 -18.60 -1.22 -26.96
C VAL A 571 -19.06 -1.78 -28.29
N ASP A 572 -19.10 -0.96 -29.35
CA ASP A 572 -19.42 -1.40 -30.70
C ASP A 572 -18.39 -2.46 -31.17
N ASN A 573 -17.10 -2.24 -30.89
CA ASN A 573 -16.04 -3.21 -31.17
C ASN A 573 -16.12 -4.47 -30.30
N LEU A 574 -16.44 -4.33 -29.01
CA LEU A 574 -16.67 -5.46 -28.12
C LEU A 574 -17.81 -6.33 -28.65
N ARG A 575 -18.94 -5.74 -29.07
CA ARG A 575 -20.08 -6.49 -29.63
C ARG A 575 -19.74 -7.15 -30.97
N ALA A 576 -18.97 -6.47 -31.82
CA ALA A 576 -18.57 -7.01 -33.12
C ALA A 576 -17.61 -8.20 -33.01
N SER A 577 -16.73 -8.20 -32.01
CA SER A 577 -15.65 -9.19 -31.87
C SER A 577 -15.87 -10.20 -30.74
N GLY A 578 -16.48 -9.82 -29.61
CA GLY A 578 -16.63 -10.66 -28.42
C GLY A 578 -17.65 -11.80 -28.53
N GLY A 579 -18.49 -11.82 -29.57
CA GLY A 579 -19.44 -12.90 -29.83
C GLY A 579 -20.47 -13.10 -28.72
N VAL A 580 -20.87 -14.35 -28.47
CA VAL A 580 -21.93 -14.70 -27.50
C VAL A 580 -21.55 -14.47 -26.04
N ALA A 581 -20.26 -14.25 -25.75
CA ALA A 581 -19.78 -13.99 -24.39
C ALA A 581 -20.07 -12.55 -23.93
N VAL A 582 -20.41 -11.65 -24.85
CA VAL A 582 -20.80 -10.28 -24.53
C VAL A 582 -22.27 -10.26 -24.11
N PRO A 583 -22.61 -9.72 -22.93
CA PRO A 583 -24.01 -9.66 -22.51
C PRO A 583 -24.80 -8.71 -23.41
N THR A 584 -25.93 -9.17 -23.94
CA THR A 584 -26.81 -8.38 -24.81
C THR A 584 -27.96 -7.74 -24.03
N GLN A 585 -28.26 -8.25 -22.83
CA GLN A 585 -29.30 -7.73 -21.95
C GLN A 585 -28.69 -7.19 -20.67
N ARG A 586 -29.18 -6.01 -20.26
CA ARG A 586 -28.90 -5.46 -18.93
C ARG A 586 -29.56 -6.33 -17.86
N SER A 587 -28.85 -6.59 -16.78
CA SER A 587 -29.32 -7.43 -15.68
C SER A 587 -30.22 -6.67 -14.72
N ASP A 588 -29.94 -5.39 -14.50
CA ASP A 588 -30.80 -4.48 -13.75
C ASP A 588 -30.46 -3.02 -14.12
N TRP A 589 -31.33 -2.09 -13.77
CA TRP A 589 -31.06 -0.66 -13.93
C TRP A 589 -31.91 0.18 -12.97
N TYR A 590 -31.40 1.34 -12.61
CA TYR A 590 -32.06 2.31 -11.73
C TYR A 590 -31.89 3.71 -12.30
N TRP A 591 -32.80 4.63 -11.99
CA TRP A 591 -32.72 6.00 -12.47
C TRP A 591 -33.30 6.98 -11.47
N GLU A 592 -32.79 8.20 -11.53
CA GLU A 592 -33.11 9.32 -10.65
C GLU A 592 -33.41 10.56 -11.49
N GLU A 593 -34.36 11.38 -11.04
CA GLU A 593 -34.72 12.64 -11.70
C GLU A 593 -34.28 13.82 -10.82
N TYR A 594 -33.54 14.74 -11.42
CA TYR A 594 -33.01 15.94 -10.80
C TYR A 594 -33.61 17.19 -11.46
N ALA A 595 -33.74 18.24 -10.66
CA ALA A 595 -33.99 19.57 -11.21
C ALA A 595 -32.68 20.11 -11.82
N GLY A 596 -32.66 20.27 -13.14
CA GLY A 596 -31.58 20.88 -13.89
C GLY A 596 -31.75 22.40 -14.05
N GLU A 597 -30.85 23.01 -14.80
CA GLU A 597 -30.86 24.46 -15.03
C GLU A 597 -32.13 24.94 -15.77
N ALA A 598 -32.59 26.14 -15.42
CA ALA A 598 -33.78 26.78 -16.01
C ALA A 598 -35.07 25.94 -15.94
N GLY A 599 -35.21 25.08 -14.91
CA GLY A 599 -36.41 24.26 -14.69
C GLY A 599 -36.52 23.04 -15.59
N LYS A 600 -35.47 22.69 -16.33
CA LYS A 600 -35.40 21.42 -17.08
C LYS A 600 -35.18 20.26 -16.13
N LYS A 601 -35.64 19.07 -16.51
CA LYS A 601 -35.39 17.83 -15.77
C LYS A 601 -34.12 17.18 -16.30
N GLU A 602 -33.25 16.76 -15.40
CA GLU A 602 -32.06 15.97 -15.70
C GLU A 602 -32.22 14.57 -15.12
N THR A 603 -31.74 13.56 -15.85
CA THR A 603 -31.84 12.15 -15.45
C THR A 603 -30.45 11.59 -15.22
N LEU A 604 -30.27 10.90 -14.09
CA LEU A 604 -29.10 10.08 -13.81
C LEU A 604 -29.51 8.61 -13.86
N VAL A 605 -28.77 7.78 -14.59
CA VAL A 605 -29.10 6.35 -14.77
C VAL A 605 -27.92 5.47 -14.40
N PHE A 606 -28.26 4.33 -13.79
CA PHE A 606 -27.38 3.25 -13.41
C PHE A 606 -27.77 2.01 -14.19
N VAL A 607 -26.84 1.38 -14.89
CA VAL A 607 -27.09 0.12 -15.62
C VAL A 607 -26.13 -0.95 -15.12
N ARG A 608 -26.67 -2.11 -14.75
CA ARG A 608 -25.90 -3.28 -14.32
C ARG A 608 -25.90 -4.36 -15.40
N TYR A 609 -24.73 -4.93 -15.65
CA TYR A 609 -24.54 -6.19 -16.36
C TYR A 609 -23.89 -7.22 -15.45
N ASP A 610 -24.50 -8.40 -15.39
CA ASP A 610 -23.96 -9.59 -14.76
C ASP A 610 -23.40 -10.51 -15.85
N VAL A 611 -22.08 -10.70 -15.87
CA VAL A 611 -21.38 -11.53 -16.85
C VAL A 611 -20.91 -12.80 -16.16
N SER A 612 -21.33 -13.97 -16.64
CA SER A 612 -20.88 -15.24 -16.04
C SER A 612 -19.36 -15.38 -16.12
N ILE A 613 -18.77 -16.10 -15.15
CA ILE A 613 -17.32 -16.32 -15.15
C ILE A 613 -16.83 -17.02 -16.42
N ASP A 614 -17.65 -17.89 -17.02
CA ASP A 614 -17.31 -18.59 -18.27
C ASP A 614 -17.34 -17.65 -19.47
N SER A 615 -18.25 -16.68 -19.51
CA SER A 615 -18.23 -15.61 -20.52
C SER A 615 -17.01 -14.71 -20.35
N VAL A 616 -16.64 -14.36 -19.12
CA VAL A 616 -15.40 -13.61 -18.84
C VAL A 616 -14.18 -14.38 -19.32
N ARG A 617 -14.06 -15.68 -18.99
CA ARG A 617 -12.99 -16.55 -19.49
C ARG A 617 -12.95 -16.62 -21.01
N THR A 618 -14.12 -16.78 -21.64
CA THR A 618 -14.23 -16.81 -23.11
C THR A 618 -13.71 -15.51 -23.75
N LEU A 619 -14.02 -14.35 -23.15
CA LEU A 619 -13.49 -13.06 -23.61
C LEU A 619 -11.98 -12.95 -23.39
N VAL A 620 -11.49 -13.31 -22.21
CA VAL A 620 -10.05 -13.33 -21.88
C VAL A 620 -9.31 -14.21 -22.89
N ASP A 621 -9.74 -15.44 -23.09
CA ASP A 621 -9.13 -16.39 -24.03
C ASP A 621 -9.18 -15.85 -25.45
N LYS A 622 -10.32 -15.28 -25.89
CA LYS A 622 -10.46 -14.72 -27.23
C LYS A 622 -9.43 -13.62 -27.53
N TYR A 623 -9.20 -12.71 -26.59
CA TYR A 623 -8.26 -11.61 -26.78
C TYR A 623 -6.82 -11.94 -26.36
N ALA A 624 -6.59 -13.05 -25.65
CA ALA A 624 -5.25 -13.54 -25.31
C ALA A 624 -4.68 -14.51 -26.36
N THR A 625 -5.55 -15.14 -27.17
CA THR A 625 -5.16 -16.18 -28.13
C THR A 625 -4.41 -15.59 -29.32
N THR A 626 -3.26 -16.21 -29.62
CA THR A 626 -2.44 -15.90 -30.79
C THR A 626 -2.78 -16.87 -31.93
N THR A 627 -3.16 -16.32 -33.08
CA THR A 627 -3.47 -17.06 -34.32
C THR A 627 -2.26 -17.02 -35.25
N THR A 628 -1.86 -18.18 -35.79
CA THR A 628 -0.79 -18.27 -36.80
C THR A 628 -1.34 -18.06 -38.20
N VAL A 629 -0.64 -17.27 -39.01
CA VAL A 629 -0.97 -16.93 -40.39
C VAL A 629 0.25 -17.21 -41.26
N LEU A 630 0.08 -18.02 -42.32
CA LEU A 630 1.16 -18.44 -43.23
C LEU A 630 2.38 -19.09 -42.52
N GLY A 631 2.21 -19.65 -41.33
CA GLY A 631 3.25 -20.38 -40.58
C GLY A 631 4.35 -19.53 -39.94
N SER A 632 4.56 -18.29 -40.38
CA SER A 632 5.64 -17.42 -39.91
C SER A 632 5.16 -16.13 -39.23
N THR A 633 3.91 -15.73 -39.46
CA THR A 633 3.28 -14.54 -38.90
C THR A 633 2.27 -14.94 -37.84
N THR A 634 2.20 -14.19 -36.75
CA THR A 634 1.19 -14.40 -35.71
C THR A 634 0.45 -13.12 -35.42
N ALA A 635 -0.85 -13.26 -35.10
CA ALA A 635 -1.72 -12.12 -34.81
C ALA A 635 -2.69 -12.46 -33.68
N MET A 636 -3.05 -11.46 -32.88
CA MET A 636 -4.10 -11.53 -31.88
C MET A 636 -5.33 -10.79 -32.38
N THR A 637 -6.52 -11.18 -31.90
CA THR A 637 -7.74 -10.38 -32.12
C THR A 637 -7.52 -9.01 -31.52
N ALA A 638 -7.68 -7.95 -32.31
CA ALA A 638 -7.44 -6.61 -31.84
C ALA A 638 -8.41 -6.24 -30.71
N PHE A 639 -7.86 -5.71 -29.62
CA PHE A 639 -8.58 -5.52 -28.38
C PHE A 639 -9.52 -4.29 -28.48
N PRO A 640 -10.78 -4.37 -28.01
CA PRO A 640 -11.75 -3.29 -28.23
C PRO A 640 -11.32 -1.94 -27.66
N ALA A 641 -10.56 -1.92 -26.56
CA ALA A 641 -10.12 -0.68 -25.93
C ALA A 641 -9.15 0.15 -26.80
N LEU A 642 -8.52 -0.44 -27.83
CA LEU A 642 -7.70 0.30 -28.81
C LEU A 642 -8.48 1.41 -29.53
N SER A 643 -9.82 1.35 -29.52
CA SER A 643 -10.71 2.38 -30.07
C SER A 643 -10.61 3.75 -29.38
N TRP A 644 -10.00 3.81 -28.18
CA TRP A 644 -9.66 5.07 -27.52
C TRP A 644 -8.58 5.83 -28.30
N GLN A 645 -7.57 5.12 -28.80
CA GLN A 645 -6.49 5.69 -29.60
C GLN A 645 -6.84 5.73 -31.09
N GLN A 646 -7.62 4.75 -31.57
CA GLN A 646 -7.90 4.55 -32.99
C GLN A 646 -9.41 4.58 -33.28
N PRO A 647 -10.02 5.77 -33.48
CA PRO A 647 -11.46 5.91 -33.62
C PRO A 647 -12.08 5.18 -34.81
N ASP A 648 -11.32 5.03 -35.90
CA ASP A 648 -11.83 4.47 -37.17
C ASP A 648 -11.74 2.94 -37.25
N PHE A 649 -11.19 2.30 -36.21
CA PHE A 649 -11.04 0.85 -36.17
C PHE A 649 -12.34 0.17 -35.73
N THR A 650 -12.80 -0.83 -36.49
CA THR A 650 -14.08 -1.53 -36.29
C THR A 650 -13.92 -3.05 -36.11
N GLY A 651 -12.72 -3.51 -35.74
CA GLY A 651 -12.36 -4.91 -35.68
C GLY A 651 -11.15 -5.22 -36.57
N GLY A 652 -10.39 -6.27 -36.23
CA GLY A 652 -9.20 -6.63 -36.99
C GLY A 652 -8.21 -7.54 -36.26
N ALA A 653 -7.02 -7.65 -36.85
CA ALA A 653 -5.95 -8.51 -36.37
C ALA A 653 -4.71 -7.69 -36.04
N TYR A 654 -4.27 -7.76 -34.79
CA TYR A 654 -3.09 -7.05 -34.30
C TYR A 654 -1.87 -7.97 -34.41
N LEU A 655 -0.90 -7.59 -35.24
CA LEU A 655 0.25 -8.45 -35.54
C LEU A 655 1.19 -8.53 -34.33
N THR A 656 1.48 -9.75 -33.87
CA THR A 656 2.37 -10.00 -32.73
C THR A 656 3.74 -10.51 -33.14
N LYS A 657 3.84 -11.08 -34.34
CA LYS A 657 5.09 -11.45 -35.01
C LYS A 657 4.84 -11.39 -36.50
N VAL A 658 5.79 -10.89 -37.27
CA VAL A 658 5.67 -10.83 -38.74
C VAL A 658 6.82 -11.60 -39.38
N GLY A 659 6.49 -12.43 -40.36
CA GLY A 659 7.46 -13.12 -41.19
C GLY A 659 7.07 -13.09 -42.67
N LYS A 660 7.89 -13.71 -43.52
CA LYS A 660 7.66 -13.73 -44.98
C LYS A 660 6.32 -14.33 -45.36
N PRO A 661 5.61 -13.75 -46.36
CA PRO A 661 6.02 -12.62 -47.22
C PRO A 661 5.63 -11.23 -46.69
N PHE A 662 5.12 -11.12 -45.46
CA PHE A 662 4.55 -9.86 -44.95
C PHE A 662 5.62 -8.85 -44.52
N ASP A 663 6.75 -9.32 -44.01
CA ASP A 663 7.90 -8.48 -43.69
C ASP A 663 8.49 -7.78 -44.94
N ASP A 664 8.56 -8.49 -46.07
CA ASP A 664 9.10 -8.00 -47.35
C ASP A 664 8.33 -6.80 -47.93
N VAL A 665 7.07 -6.60 -47.50
CA VAL A 665 6.22 -5.47 -47.91
C VAL A 665 6.08 -4.41 -46.81
N GLY A 666 6.92 -4.47 -45.78
CA GLY A 666 6.97 -3.50 -44.69
C GLY A 666 5.83 -3.63 -43.68
N LEU A 667 5.29 -4.84 -43.47
CA LEU A 667 4.49 -5.12 -42.27
C LEU A 667 5.43 -5.44 -41.10
N ALA A 668 5.06 -5.00 -39.91
CA ALA A 668 5.83 -5.16 -38.69
C ALA A 668 4.90 -5.55 -37.54
N GLU A 669 5.50 -5.95 -36.42
CA GLU A 669 4.77 -6.15 -35.17
C GLU A 669 4.00 -4.87 -34.80
N GLN A 670 2.90 -5.02 -34.06
CA GLN A 670 2.02 -3.93 -33.63
C GLN A 670 1.20 -3.26 -34.74
N HIS A 671 1.43 -3.61 -36.00
CA HIS A 671 0.54 -3.20 -37.07
C HIS A 671 -0.84 -3.84 -36.91
N LEU A 672 -1.88 -3.06 -37.18
CA LEU A 672 -3.26 -3.47 -37.13
C LEU A 672 -3.80 -3.67 -38.53
N VAL A 673 -4.18 -4.91 -38.86
CA VAL A 673 -4.81 -5.24 -40.13
C VAL A 673 -6.32 -5.06 -40.01
N LEU A 674 -6.86 -4.14 -40.81
CA LEU A 674 -8.25 -3.71 -40.78
C LEU A 674 -9.12 -4.46 -41.80
N ALA A 675 -8.57 -4.76 -42.97
CA ALA A 675 -9.32 -5.37 -44.07
C ALA A 675 -8.39 -6.16 -45.00
N ILE A 676 -8.99 -7.10 -45.74
CA ILE A 676 -8.39 -7.77 -46.90
C ILE A 676 -9.26 -7.47 -48.13
N GLY A 677 -8.68 -6.81 -49.12
CA GLY A 677 -9.44 -6.19 -50.21
C GLY A 677 -10.51 -5.25 -49.65
N ASP A 678 -11.75 -5.44 -50.09
CA ASP A 678 -12.91 -4.70 -49.60
C ASP A 678 -13.59 -5.34 -48.38
N GLN A 679 -13.05 -6.45 -47.85
CA GLN A 679 -13.64 -7.18 -46.73
C GLN A 679 -13.04 -6.73 -45.39
N PRO A 680 -13.84 -6.10 -44.49
CA PRO A 680 -13.37 -5.73 -43.16
C PRO A 680 -13.11 -6.97 -42.30
N LEU A 681 -12.02 -6.94 -41.55
CA LEU A 681 -11.65 -8.00 -40.62
C LEU A 681 -12.33 -7.79 -39.28
N LYS A 682 -12.84 -8.88 -38.68
CA LYS A 682 -13.41 -8.85 -37.33
C LYS A 682 -12.43 -9.31 -36.27
N ASP A 683 -11.63 -10.33 -36.58
CA ASP A 683 -10.70 -10.96 -35.64
C ASP A 683 -9.52 -11.65 -36.35
N ALA A 684 -8.54 -12.13 -35.57
CA ALA A 684 -7.37 -12.81 -36.10
C ALA A 684 -7.67 -14.15 -36.82
N PRO A 685 -8.64 -14.97 -36.38
CA PRO A 685 -9.08 -16.13 -37.16
C PRO A 685 -9.67 -15.78 -38.53
N ALA A 686 -10.43 -14.68 -38.65
CA ALA A 686 -10.88 -14.19 -39.95
C ALA A 686 -9.69 -13.79 -40.83
N PHE A 687 -8.67 -13.14 -40.27
CA PHE A 687 -7.45 -12.80 -40.99
C PHE A 687 -6.75 -14.04 -41.56
N ALA A 688 -6.52 -15.06 -40.74
CA ALA A 688 -5.93 -16.33 -41.20
C ALA A 688 -6.71 -16.96 -42.36
N ARG A 689 -8.04 -17.06 -42.23
CA ARG A 689 -8.92 -17.66 -43.25
C ARG A 689 -8.90 -16.89 -44.58
N LEU A 690 -8.96 -15.56 -44.54
CA LEU A 690 -8.96 -14.75 -45.76
C LEU A 690 -7.59 -14.78 -46.47
N VAL A 691 -6.49 -14.80 -45.72
CA VAL A 691 -5.15 -15.01 -46.28
C VAL A 691 -5.03 -16.39 -46.94
N ASP A 692 -5.55 -17.43 -46.30
CA ASP A 692 -5.56 -18.78 -46.88
C ASP A 692 -6.39 -18.87 -48.17
N ALA A 693 -7.55 -18.19 -48.22
CA ALA A 693 -8.35 -18.10 -49.43
C ALA A 693 -7.63 -17.38 -50.58
N ALA A 694 -6.90 -16.30 -50.28
CA ALA A 694 -6.13 -15.52 -51.26
C ALA A 694 -4.93 -16.27 -51.85
N LYS A 695 -4.52 -17.43 -51.29
CA LYS A 695 -3.47 -18.28 -51.89
C LYS A 695 -3.80 -18.72 -53.31
N ALA A 696 -5.10 -18.80 -53.66
CA ALA A 696 -5.54 -19.17 -55.01
C ALA A 696 -5.21 -18.10 -56.06
N THR A 697 -5.43 -16.82 -55.73
CA THR A 697 -5.15 -15.68 -56.63
C THR A 697 -3.69 -15.22 -56.55
N ARG A 698 -2.99 -15.57 -55.47
CA ARG A 698 -1.60 -15.18 -55.14
C ARG A 698 -1.38 -13.69 -54.93
N GLU A 699 -2.44 -12.90 -54.97
CA GLU A 699 -2.42 -11.46 -54.72
C GLU A 699 -3.36 -11.15 -53.57
N LEU A 700 -2.84 -10.40 -52.59
CA LEU A 700 -3.54 -10.02 -51.38
C LEU A 700 -3.30 -8.53 -51.15
N THR A 701 -4.35 -7.73 -51.16
CA THR A 701 -4.28 -6.33 -50.72
C THR A 701 -4.84 -6.23 -49.30
N MET A 702 -4.12 -5.57 -48.42
CA MET A 702 -4.46 -5.41 -47.01
C MET A 702 -4.56 -3.93 -46.67
N THR A 703 -5.58 -3.55 -45.91
CA THR A 703 -5.64 -2.22 -45.28
C THR A 703 -5.03 -2.32 -43.89
N VAL A 704 -3.96 -1.58 -43.64
CA VAL A 704 -3.16 -1.69 -42.42
C VAL A 704 -2.92 -0.33 -41.79
N LYS A 705 -2.98 -0.29 -40.45
CA LYS A 705 -2.71 0.89 -39.64
C LYS A 705 -1.51 0.65 -38.70
N SER A 706 -0.72 1.69 -38.45
CA SER A 706 0.45 1.64 -37.55
C SER A 706 0.37 2.82 -36.58
N GLY A 707 0.10 2.53 -35.30
CA GLY A 707 -0.17 3.56 -34.30
C GLY A 707 -1.24 4.57 -34.76
N ASP A 708 -0.88 5.85 -34.74
CA ASP A 708 -1.76 6.96 -35.13
C ASP A 708 -1.70 7.32 -36.62
N ALA A 709 -0.83 6.65 -37.40
CA ALA A 709 -0.72 6.92 -38.82
C ALA A 709 -2.04 6.58 -39.55
N PRO A 710 -2.38 7.29 -40.64
CA PRO A 710 -3.53 6.93 -41.46
C PRO A 710 -3.39 5.50 -42.00
N ALA A 711 -4.52 4.82 -42.16
CA ALA A 711 -4.53 3.50 -42.76
C ALA A 711 -3.98 3.55 -44.19
N ARG A 712 -3.15 2.57 -44.54
CA ARG A 712 -2.55 2.44 -45.88
C ARG A 712 -2.86 1.07 -46.47
N GLN A 713 -2.95 1.01 -47.79
CA GLN A 713 -3.03 -0.26 -48.50
C GLN A 713 -1.63 -0.85 -48.72
N VAL A 714 -1.52 -2.16 -48.52
CA VAL A 714 -0.30 -2.94 -48.74
C VAL A 714 -0.65 -4.14 -49.60
N SER A 715 -0.02 -4.27 -50.76
CA SER A 715 -0.21 -5.41 -51.66
C SER A 715 0.91 -6.43 -51.48
N VAL A 716 0.53 -7.70 -51.35
CA VAL A 716 1.42 -8.81 -51.02
C VAL A 716 1.24 -9.91 -52.06
N ARG A 717 2.35 -10.45 -52.55
CA ARG A 717 2.35 -11.61 -53.42
C ARG A 717 2.62 -12.87 -52.60
N LEU A 718 1.66 -13.79 -52.58
CA LEU A 718 1.76 -15.00 -51.78
C LEU A 718 2.63 -16.09 -52.46
N PRO A 719 3.37 -16.90 -51.68
CA PRO A 719 4.20 -17.98 -52.20
C PRO A 719 3.35 -19.04 -52.92
N ARG A 720 3.96 -19.77 -53.88
CA ARG A 720 3.31 -20.95 -54.48
C ARG A 720 3.22 -22.05 -53.41
N ARG A 721 2.12 -22.81 -53.43
CA ARG A 721 1.92 -23.98 -52.58
C ARG A 721 3.11 -24.92 -52.62
#